data_AF-A0A920W8C5-F1
#
_entry.id   AF-A0A920W8C5-F1
#
_cell.length_a   1.000
_cell.length_b   1.000
_cell.length_c   1.000
_cell.angle_alpha   90.00
_cell.angle_beta   90.00
_cell.angle_gamma   90.00
#
_symmetry.space_group_name_H-M   'P 1'
#
loop_
_entity.id
_entity.type
_entity.pdbx_description
1 polymer ?
#
loop_
_entity_poly.entity_id
_entity_poly.type
_entity_poly.pdbx_seq_one_letter_code
_entity_poly.pdbx_strand_id
1 'polypeptide(L)'
;MRPKPICAAVFVGLSAIAVFANTAGLSEDDSGLGPPTSYTDLRTAEIESAGHINNGTLTIDRFTFEFNEGNLYVARSIGDQLPIAVYLGQGRVYATPPDGVELQQLRKLIDADVLDESFDRAVFWLTGTLSAQLHALADTTPVPDVEKATALLEERREHLLEDQLANPDSRLFAELWHNTLDTQFTVSDQPYFYADIDGEKHDWFSIEIEPNEREEVRVSRFEDRHDTTNVWMSFHALDDFTGIDTAVRFPRNPDNEGPANPSGPSATRDDDEWQAIDYGLSTRVLTPEHENRDPLLNISRTDIDIAIKNNGEAVASTATLVTTLERLAVLRFRISPFAQITDVRWRKPSTEHSDDVERVSLFPTSTDQDVDEPAPLSGESLHFVQETHNRRMQDDLYEPWVTVFLPRIVESDERFILEIAYKGKLVRRLRGGRGYVLKDTINWIPRHSDTRKKRFRMMFRVPDQLDVVSGGRLVEDRVTNGTRIKQWVVSTPVRSTMAFQLGRFDIEQLLEDDLPPLSIYFDRNHPGFSPGSRERTTEDLVGSLRTYIDYFGPYPFESLVVTETPETGGQAFPGLVLLTFGAFGPLHSGEADLFWSHEVAHQWWGASVDWEDYRDQWISEGFAHYAAALYALVGLEDEDQFNEMLDAWRHDVLGEVNIGQGIGLKRYGYRPDVIRESDGNNSGPIVAGYRLRTSDTPFDYRIQVYEKGAFILHMLRTLLLDLETGSDKRFRSLMRGFAENHRGGVANTRSFEAAVNSAFNEPMDWFFDQWVYGTHVPTYRPDLTTSPLRDSDMPFVLHGSVRQENVPPAFKMAVPIRVEFEHDEPLVRRVWIDQPETFVEIPLPAKPTKIVFNYQHGVLASVQ
;
A
#
# COMPACT_ATOMS: atom_id res chain seq x y z
N MET A 1 36.83 -29.93 -3.55
CA MET A 1 37.41 -30.08 -2.20
C MET A 1 36.97 -28.89 -1.35
N ARG A 2 36.02 -29.10 -0.43
CA ARG A 2 35.69 -28.27 0.74
C ARG A 2 35.31 -29.26 1.86
N PRO A 3 35.78 -29.12 3.10
CA PRO A 3 35.65 -30.18 4.10
C PRO A 3 34.31 -30.13 4.85
N LYS A 4 33.77 -31.33 5.13
CA LYS A 4 32.72 -31.59 6.13
C LYS A 4 33.32 -31.64 7.55
N PRO A 5 32.47 -31.53 8.59
CA PRO A 5 32.51 -32.47 9.72
C PRO A 5 31.11 -33.08 9.92
N ILE A 6 30.91 -34.39 9.75
CA ILE A 6 31.15 -35.54 10.66
C ILE A 6 30.20 -35.58 11.86
N CYS A 7 29.30 -36.57 11.82
CA CYS A 7 28.46 -37.07 12.90
C CYS A 7 29.26 -37.68 14.05
N ALA A 8 28.68 -37.64 15.26
CA ALA A 8 28.90 -38.67 16.28
C ALA A 8 27.54 -39.24 16.67
N ALA A 9 27.37 -40.54 16.42
CA ALA A 9 26.24 -41.36 16.84
C ALA A 9 26.51 -41.97 18.22
N VAL A 10 25.47 -42.09 19.04
CA VAL A 10 25.36 -43.11 20.09
C VAL A 10 23.98 -43.75 19.95
N PHE A 11 23.96 -45.08 19.97
CA PHE A 11 22.83 -45.95 19.61
C PHE A 11 22.28 -46.68 20.84
N VAL A 12 21.01 -47.10 20.71
CA VAL A 12 20.25 -48.15 21.40
C VAL A 12 19.36 -47.75 22.58
N GLY A 13 18.05 -47.89 22.34
CA GLY A 13 17.03 -48.09 23.37
C GLY A 13 15.61 -48.13 22.80
N LEU A 14 15.26 -49.18 22.04
CA LEU A 14 13.87 -49.45 21.64
C LEU A 14 12.97 -49.58 22.87
N SER A 15 11.86 -48.84 22.89
CA SER A 15 10.61 -49.24 23.57
C SER A 15 9.46 -48.51 22.89
N ALA A 16 8.64 -49.29 22.16
CA ALA A 16 7.38 -48.83 21.61
C ALA A 16 6.42 -48.51 22.76
N ILE A 17 5.91 -47.26 22.79
CA ILE A 17 4.76 -46.87 23.60
C ILE A 17 3.84 -46.09 22.67
N ALA A 18 2.70 -46.70 22.33
CA ALA A 18 1.56 -46.01 21.76
C ALA A 18 1.11 -44.95 22.78
N VAL A 19 1.18 -43.67 22.40
CA VAL A 19 0.64 -42.58 23.20
C VAL A 19 -0.58 -42.05 22.47
N PHE A 20 -1.74 -42.36 23.05
CA PHE A 20 -3.02 -41.74 22.73
C PHE A 20 -2.88 -40.22 22.85
N ALA A 21 -3.37 -39.51 21.84
CA ALA A 21 -3.69 -38.10 21.94
C ALA A 21 -4.67 -37.92 23.10
N ASN A 22 -4.19 -37.29 24.18
CA ASN A 22 -5.03 -36.86 25.28
C ASN A 22 -4.89 -35.34 25.37
N THR A 23 -5.82 -34.67 24.70
CA THR A 23 -6.14 -33.27 24.89
C THR A 23 -6.70 -33.09 26.29
N ALA A 24 -5.95 -32.45 27.19
CA ALA A 24 -6.50 -31.84 28.39
C ALA A 24 -5.46 -30.92 29.06
N GLY A 25 -5.85 -29.66 29.29
CA GLY A 25 -5.28 -28.88 30.39
C GLY A 25 -4.87 -27.43 30.10
N LEU A 26 -5.64 -26.67 29.32
CA LEU A 26 -5.73 -25.23 29.54
C LEU A 26 -7.06 -24.97 30.27
N SER A 27 -6.96 -24.36 31.44
CA SER A 27 -8.04 -24.18 32.41
C SER A 27 -9.16 -23.29 31.90
N GLU A 28 -10.40 -23.71 32.20
CA GLU A 28 -11.68 -23.02 32.03
C GLU A 28 -11.68 -21.63 32.68
N ASP A 29 -11.64 -20.58 31.86
CA ASP A 29 -12.44 -19.34 31.94
C ASP A 29 -12.03 -18.43 30.75
N ASP A 30 -12.39 -18.80 29.53
CA ASP A 30 -12.11 -18.00 28.31
C ASP A 30 -13.47 -17.52 27.77
N SER A 31 -14.00 -16.44 28.37
CA SER A 31 -15.36 -15.96 28.09
C SER A 31 -15.42 -15.17 26.77
N GLY A 32 -15.71 -15.86 25.67
CA GLY A 32 -16.08 -15.31 24.35
C GLY A 32 -16.77 -16.40 23.51
N LEU A 33 -17.64 -16.04 22.55
CA LEU A 33 -18.47 -17.02 21.83
C LEU A 33 -17.70 -17.84 20.76
N GLY A 34 -16.42 -17.55 20.50
CA GLY A 34 -15.62 -18.23 19.47
C GLY A 34 -16.26 -18.17 18.07
N PRO A 35 -15.79 -19.00 17.12
CA PRO A 35 -16.42 -19.09 15.80
C PRO A 35 -17.84 -19.68 15.89
N PRO A 36 -18.78 -19.27 15.03
CA PRO A 36 -20.09 -19.92 14.94
C PRO A 36 -19.97 -21.41 14.61
N THR A 37 -20.87 -22.25 15.15
CA THR A 37 -20.87 -23.70 14.84
C THR A 37 -20.97 -23.97 13.33
N SER A 38 -21.75 -23.17 12.59
CA SER A 38 -21.88 -23.29 11.14
C SER A 38 -20.60 -22.95 10.37
N TYR A 39 -19.70 -22.14 10.94
CA TYR A 39 -18.36 -21.95 10.38
C TYR A 39 -17.50 -23.19 10.59
N THR A 40 -17.58 -23.82 11.78
CA THR A 40 -16.90 -25.10 12.03
C THR A 40 -17.40 -26.17 11.08
N ASP A 41 -18.71 -26.25 10.85
CA ASP A 41 -19.31 -27.19 9.90
C ASP A 41 -18.79 -26.98 8.46
N LEU A 42 -18.63 -25.72 8.01
CA LEU A 42 -17.99 -25.38 6.71
C LEU A 42 -16.55 -25.87 6.64
N ARG A 43 -15.78 -25.58 7.69
CA ARG A 43 -14.34 -25.87 7.75
C ARG A 43 -14.06 -27.37 7.74
N THR A 44 -14.97 -28.17 8.31
CA THR A 44 -14.86 -29.64 8.39
C THR A 44 -15.77 -30.38 7.40
N ALA A 45 -16.36 -29.69 6.43
CA ALA A 45 -17.26 -30.30 5.47
C ALA A 45 -16.55 -31.40 4.66
N GLU A 46 -17.12 -32.61 4.65
CA GLU A 46 -16.63 -33.72 3.83
C GLU A 46 -16.89 -33.45 2.34
N ILE A 47 -15.96 -33.90 1.50
CA ILE A 47 -16.08 -33.83 0.03
C ILE A 47 -16.90 -35.03 -0.47
N GLU A 48 -17.85 -34.76 -1.34
CA GLU A 48 -18.70 -35.72 -2.02
C GLU A 48 -18.49 -35.62 -3.54
N SER A 49 -18.81 -36.70 -4.25
CA SER A 49 -18.76 -36.73 -5.72
C SER A 49 -19.98 -36.02 -6.31
N ALA A 50 -19.76 -35.01 -7.17
CA ALA A 50 -20.84 -34.38 -7.94
C ALA A 50 -21.05 -35.07 -9.29
N GLY A 51 -19.98 -35.26 -10.06
CA GLY A 51 -19.99 -36.08 -11.27
C GLY A 51 -18.92 -35.71 -12.30
N HIS A 52 -19.13 -36.05 -13.57
CA HIS A 52 -18.18 -35.85 -14.65
C HIS A 52 -18.57 -34.69 -15.57
N ILE A 53 -17.58 -33.91 -16.03
CA ILE A 53 -17.72 -32.80 -16.98
C ILE A 53 -17.01 -33.20 -18.28
N ASN A 54 -17.76 -33.27 -19.39
CA ASN A 54 -17.25 -33.62 -20.73
C ASN A 54 -17.01 -32.40 -21.65
N ASN A 55 -17.57 -31.24 -21.28
CA ASN A 55 -17.35 -29.92 -21.86
C ASN A 55 -18.28 -28.94 -21.12
N GLY A 56 -17.77 -27.85 -20.58
CA GLY A 56 -18.56 -26.85 -19.89
C GLY A 56 -17.88 -25.50 -19.91
N THR A 57 -18.66 -24.43 -19.77
CA THR A 57 -18.13 -23.08 -19.67
C THR A 57 -18.78 -22.37 -18.50
N LEU A 58 -17.95 -21.77 -17.65
CA LEU A 58 -18.38 -20.84 -16.60
C LEU A 58 -17.75 -19.49 -16.92
N THR A 59 -18.57 -18.45 -17.04
CA THR A 59 -18.10 -17.08 -17.21
C THR A 59 -18.46 -16.29 -15.97
N ILE A 60 -17.49 -15.57 -15.43
CA ILE A 60 -17.64 -14.68 -14.29
C ILE A 60 -16.83 -13.42 -14.56
N ASP A 61 -17.46 -12.25 -14.42
CA ASP A 61 -16.88 -10.99 -14.88
C ASP A 61 -16.34 -11.13 -16.32
N ARG A 62 -15.03 -10.98 -16.55
CA ARG A 62 -14.36 -11.19 -17.84
C ARG A 62 -13.59 -12.51 -17.94
N PHE A 63 -13.64 -13.36 -16.91
CA PHE A 63 -12.98 -14.65 -16.88
C PHE A 63 -13.88 -15.71 -17.49
N THR A 64 -13.34 -16.44 -18.47
CA THR A 64 -14.00 -17.60 -19.06
C THR A 64 -13.23 -18.85 -18.66
N PHE A 65 -13.86 -19.71 -17.89
CA PHE A 65 -13.37 -21.05 -17.53
C PHE A 65 -13.99 -22.06 -18.49
N GLU A 66 -13.15 -22.71 -19.29
CA GLU A 66 -13.50 -23.85 -20.12
C GLU A 66 -13.10 -25.13 -19.37
N PHE A 67 -14.06 -25.99 -19.08
CA PHE A 67 -13.84 -27.31 -18.46
C PHE A 67 -13.96 -28.36 -19.56
N ASN A 68 -12.83 -28.83 -20.09
CA ASN A 68 -12.80 -29.68 -21.28
C ASN A 68 -13.14 -31.13 -20.93
N GLU A 69 -12.46 -31.73 -19.95
CA GLU A 69 -12.72 -33.11 -19.53
C GLU A 69 -12.22 -33.33 -18.10
N GLY A 70 -13.11 -33.66 -17.16
CA GLY A 70 -12.71 -33.82 -15.75
C GLY A 70 -13.81 -34.20 -14.79
N ASN A 71 -13.44 -34.39 -13.54
CA ASN A 71 -14.35 -34.74 -12.44
C ASN A 71 -14.56 -33.55 -11.52
N LEU A 72 -15.81 -33.34 -11.11
CA LEU A 72 -16.19 -32.33 -10.12
C LEU A 72 -16.56 -32.99 -8.79
N TYR A 73 -15.99 -32.46 -7.72
CA TYR A 73 -16.24 -32.86 -6.34
C TYR A 73 -16.70 -31.64 -5.56
N VAL A 74 -17.58 -31.83 -4.59
CA VAL A 74 -18.24 -30.72 -3.89
C VAL A 74 -18.21 -30.98 -2.40
N ALA A 75 -17.94 -29.94 -1.61
CA ALA A 75 -18.12 -30.06 -0.16
C ALA A 75 -19.61 -30.14 0.17
N ARG A 76 -19.94 -30.83 1.26
CA ARG A 76 -21.30 -30.93 1.76
C ARG A 76 -21.96 -29.55 1.87
N SER A 77 -23.25 -29.49 1.53
CA SER A 77 -24.00 -28.24 1.50
C SER A 77 -24.15 -27.60 2.88
N ILE A 78 -24.18 -26.27 2.89
CA ILE A 78 -24.54 -25.46 4.06
C ILE A 78 -25.83 -24.74 3.74
N GLY A 79 -26.92 -25.14 4.42
CA GLY A 79 -28.26 -24.80 3.95
C GLY A 79 -28.47 -25.34 2.54
N ASP A 80 -28.91 -24.47 1.63
CA ASP A 80 -29.18 -24.78 0.21
C ASP A 80 -27.99 -24.44 -0.72
N GLN A 81 -26.84 -24.06 -0.17
CA GLN A 81 -25.65 -23.67 -0.95
C GLN A 81 -24.59 -24.78 -0.93
N LEU A 82 -23.88 -24.97 -2.04
CA LEU A 82 -22.74 -25.90 -2.18
C LEU A 82 -21.47 -25.06 -2.42
N PRO A 83 -20.88 -24.51 -1.35
CA PRO A 83 -20.04 -23.33 -1.52
C PRO A 83 -18.58 -23.64 -1.89
N ILE A 84 -18.17 -24.91 -1.87
CA ILE A 84 -16.80 -25.32 -2.18
C ILE A 84 -16.81 -26.45 -3.20
N ALA A 85 -16.01 -26.32 -4.25
CA ALA A 85 -15.85 -27.33 -5.29
C ALA A 85 -14.37 -27.59 -5.61
N VAL A 86 -14.04 -28.82 -5.95
CA VAL A 86 -12.72 -29.25 -6.43
C VAL A 86 -12.89 -29.83 -7.82
N TYR A 87 -12.11 -29.34 -8.77
CA TYR A 87 -12.06 -29.87 -10.13
C TYR A 87 -10.73 -30.58 -10.38
N LEU A 88 -10.81 -31.81 -10.90
CA LEU A 88 -9.66 -32.59 -11.33
C LEU A 88 -9.86 -32.99 -12.80
N GLY A 89 -9.13 -32.36 -13.72
CA GLY A 89 -9.23 -32.61 -15.16
C GLY A 89 -8.76 -31.44 -16.00
N GLN A 90 -8.84 -31.56 -17.32
CA GLN A 90 -8.32 -30.55 -18.24
C GLN A 90 -9.28 -29.36 -18.36
N GLY A 91 -8.80 -28.18 -17.97
CA GLY A 91 -9.48 -26.92 -18.14
C GLY A 91 -8.58 -25.83 -18.70
N ARG A 92 -9.19 -24.68 -18.96
CA ARG A 92 -8.51 -23.46 -19.40
C ARG A 92 -9.22 -22.23 -18.86
N VAL A 93 -8.47 -21.24 -18.40
CA VAL A 93 -9.02 -19.93 -18.02
C VAL A 93 -8.45 -18.86 -18.95
N TYR A 94 -9.35 -17.98 -19.41
CA TYR A 94 -9.03 -16.89 -20.30
C TYR A 94 -9.63 -15.58 -19.79
N ALA A 95 -8.84 -14.50 -19.78
CA ALA A 95 -9.31 -13.15 -19.47
C ALA A 95 -8.45 -12.06 -20.11
N THR A 96 -9.08 -10.94 -20.42
CA THR A 96 -8.43 -9.75 -20.98
C THR A 96 -8.26 -8.68 -19.90
N PRO A 97 -7.12 -7.94 -19.87
CA PRO A 97 -6.96 -6.82 -18.94
C PRO A 97 -7.99 -5.69 -19.23
N PRO A 98 -8.48 -4.98 -18.19
CA PRO A 98 -9.41 -3.83 -18.36
C PRO A 98 -8.81 -2.64 -19.11
N ASP A 99 -7.54 -2.36 -18.85
CA ASP A 99 -6.89 -1.11 -19.20
C ASP A 99 -5.39 -1.28 -19.37
N GLY A 100 -4.71 -0.20 -19.76
CA GLY A 100 -3.28 -0.17 -20.02
C GLY A 100 -2.41 -0.42 -18.79
N VAL A 101 -2.89 -0.10 -17.58
CA VAL A 101 -2.14 -0.33 -16.34
C VAL A 101 -2.08 -1.83 -16.06
N GLU A 102 -3.23 -2.50 -16.14
CA GLU A 102 -3.30 -3.96 -15.93
C GLU A 102 -2.62 -4.74 -17.06
N LEU A 103 -2.72 -4.28 -18.33
CA LEU A 103 -1.98 -4.86 -19.46
C LEU A 103 -0.46 -4.84 -19.19
N GLN A 104 0.07 -3.74 -18.67
CA GLN A 104 1.49 -3.67 -18.38
C GLN A 104 1.90 -4.59 -17.23
N GLN A 105 1.09 -4.71 -16.17
CA GLN A 105 1.39 -5.63 -15.08
C GLN A 105 1.40 -7.09 -15.55
N LEU A 106 0.48 -7.48 -16.45
CA LEU A 106 0.52 -8.81 -17.08
C LEU A 106 1.80 -9.02 -17.89
N ARG A 107 2.19 -8.07 -18.75
CA ARG A 107 3.44 -8.17 -19.52
C ARG A 107 4.66 -8.29 -18.62
N LYS A 108 4.71 -7.53 -17.54
CA LYS A 108 5.82 -7.59 -16.57
C LYS A 108 5.91 -8.94 -15.88
N LEU A 109 4.79 -9.47 -15.41
CA LEU A 109 4.78 -10.61 -14.49
C LEU A 109 4.69 -11.97 -15.20
N ILE A 110 4.09 -12.02 -16.39
CA ILE A 110 3.87 -13.27 -17.13
C ILE A 110 4.17 -13.18 -18.63
N ASP A 111 4.78 -12.09 -19.12
CA ASP A 111 5.12 -11.87 -20.54
C ASP A 111 3.95 -12.13 -21.50
N ALA A 112 2.75 -11.66 -21.12
CA ALA A 112 1.53 -11.88 -21.87
C ALA A 112 0.64 -10.63 -21.95
N ASP A 113 -0.08 -10.50 -23.07
CA ASP A 113 -1.09 -9.45 -23.28
C ASP A 113 -2.45 -9.80 -22.67
N VAL A 114 -2.69 -11.09 -22.39
CA VAL A 114 -3.93 -11.65 -21.85
C VAL A 114 -3.59 -12.77 -20.87
N LEU A 115 -4.48 -13.02 -19.91
CA LEU A 115 -4.42 -14.24 -19.10
C LEU A 115 -4.98 -15.39 -19.95
N ASP A 116 -4.14 -16.36 -20.27
CA ASP A 116 -4.50 -17.54 -21.05
C ASP A 116 -3.72 -18.77 -20.55
N GLU A 117 -4.35 -19.51 -19.65
CA GLU A 117 -3.74 -20.58 -18.88
C GLU A 117 -4.55 -21.87 -18.95
N SER A 118 -3.89 -22.97 -19.29
CA SER A 118 -4.47 -24.31 -19.14
C SER A 118 -4.25 -24.78 -17.70
N PHE A 119 -5.18 -25.55 -17.14
CA PHE A 119 -5.04 -26.09 -15.79
C PHE A 119 -5.54 -27.53 -15.73
N ASP A 120 -5.00 -28.32 -14.79
CA ASP A 120 -5.46 -29.69 -14.55
C ASP A 120 -6.17 -29.87 -13.19
N ARG A 121 -6.04 -28.88 -12.31
CA ARG A 121 -6.59 -28.87 -10.95
C ARG A 121 -7.03 -27.46 -10.57
N ALA A 122 -8.18 -27.35 -9.92
CA ALA A 122 -8.65 -26.10 -9.34
C ALA A 122 -9.52 -26.34 -8.10
N VAL A 123 -9.47 -25.40 -7.15
CA VAL A 123 -10.32 -25.35 -5.96
C VAL A 123 -11.10 -24.05 -5.98
N PHE A 124 -12.42 -24.13 -5.79
CA PHE A 124 -13.33 -23.00 -5.88
C PHE A 124 -14.08 -22.77 -4.56
N TRP A 125 -14.19 -21.52 -4.15
CA TRP A 125 -15.12 -21.04 -3.12
C TRP A 125 -16.11 -20.08 -3.79
N LEU A 126 -17.40 -20.40 -3.70
CA LEU A 126 -18.45 -19.81 -4.52
C LEU A 126 -19.70 -19.55 -3.69
N THR A 127 -20.37 -18.43 -3.97
CA THR A 127 -21.70 -18.14 -3.42
C THR A 127 -22.71 -17.90 -4.53
N GLY A 128 -23.99 -17.89 -4.16
CA GLY A 128 -25.07 -17.50 -5.05
C GLY A 128 -25.27 -18.46 -6.23
N THR A 129 -25.61 -17.91 -7.40
CA THR A 129 -25.94 -18.70 -8.59
C THR A 129 -24.74 -19.38 -9.23
N LEU A 130 -23.51 -18.88 -9.01
CA LEU A 130 -22.29 -19.46 -9.56
C LEU A 130 -22.05 -20.89 -9.11
N SER A 131 -22.30 -21.17 -7.82
CA SER A 131 -22.24 -22.53 -7.27
C SER A 131 -23.18 -23.46 -8.06
N ALA A 132 -24.43 -23.06 -8.26
CA ALA A 132 -25.40 -23.86 -9.00
C ALA A 132 -25.03 -24.02 -10.49
N GLN A 133 -24.47 -22.98 -11.11
CA GLN A 133 -24.01 -23.02 -12.51
C GLN A 133 -22.85 -24.00 -12.69
N LEU A 134 -21.84 -23.98 -11.81
CA LEU A 134 -20.72 -24.92 -11.87
C LEU A 134 -21.19 -26.36 -11.69
N HIS A 135 -22.06 -26.62 -10.71
CA HIS A 135 -22.60 -27.97 -10.49
C HIS A 135 -23.45 -28.47 -11.66
N ALA A 136 -24.17 -27.59 -12.34
CA ALA A 136 -24.97 -27.95 -13.51
C ALA A 136 -24.12 -28.38 -14.72
N LEU A 137 -22.81 -28.11 -14.72
CA LEU A 137 -21.89 -28.61 -15.75
C LEU A 137 -21.56 -30.10 -15.59
N ALA A 138 -21.65 -30.63 -14.36
CA ALA A 138 -21.37 -32.03 -14.07
C ALA A 138 -22.62 -32.90 -14.31
N ASP A 139 -22.41 -34.10 -14.84
CA ASP A 139 -23.45 -35.12 -14.86
C ASP A 139 -23.70 -35.71 -13.46
N THR A 140 -24.65 -36.63 -13.33
CA THR A 140 -24.94 -37.29 -12.04
C THR A 140 -24.21 -38.62 -11.87
N THR A 141 -23.18 -38.88 -12.70
CA THR A 141 -22.43 -40.13 -12.66
C THR A 141 -21.44 -40.07 -11.48
N PRO A 142 -21.52 -40.98 -10.50
CA PRO A 142 -20.54 -41.00 -9.41
C PRO A 142 -19.13 -41.21 -9.97
N VAL A 143 -18.18 -40.38 -9.53
CA VAL A 143 -16.79 -40.41 -9.97
C VAL A 143 -15.85 -40.91 -8.85
N PRO A 144 -14.78 -41.65 -9.18
CA PRO A 144 -13.81 -42.15 -8.19
C PRO A 144 -12.95 -41.02 -7.62
N ASP A 145 -12.03 -41.34 -6.70
CA ASP A 145 -10.96 -40.44 -6.22
C ASP A 145 -11.40 -39.25 -5.33
N VAL A 146 -12.50 -39.39 -4.58
CA VAL A 146 -12.90 -38.42 -3.54
C VAL A 146 -11.76 -38.13 -2.56
N GLU A 147 -10.99 -39.15 -2.15
CA GLU A 147 -9.83 -38.99 -1.26
C GLU A 147 -8.77 -38.03 -1.83
N LYS A 148 -8.55 -38.05 -3.15
CA LYS A 148 -7.59 -37.16 -3.81
C LYS A 148 -8.11 -35.72 -3.82
N ALA A 149 -9.41 -35.53 -4.07
CA ALA A 149 -10.03 -34.20 -4.02
C ALA A 149 -10.03 -33.62 -2.59
N THR A 150 -10.32 -34.44 -1.58
CA THR A 150 -10.21 -34.06 -0.16
C THR A 150 -8.79 -33.65 0.20
N ALA A 151 -7.79 -34.45 -0.15
CA ALA A 151 -6.40 -34.14 0.14
C ALA A 151 -5.95 -32.84 -0.53
N LEU A 152 -6.40 -32.57 -1.77
CA LEU A 152 -6.12 -31.32 -2.45
C LEU A 152 -6.75 -30.13 -1.73
N LEU A 153 -8.03 -30.20 -1.34
CA LEU A 153 -8.68 -29.11 -0.61
C LEU A 153 -7.98 -28.83 0.73
N GLU A 154 -7.59 -29.87 1.47
CA GLU A 154 -6.85 -29.74 2.73
C GLU A 154 -5.47 -29.09 2.52
N GLU A 155 -4.70 -29.56 1.53
CA GLU A 155 -3.40 -28.99 1.15
C GLU A 155 -3.53 -27.52 0.78
N ARG A 156 -4.51 -27.17 -0.05
CA ARG A 156 -4.70 -25.77 -0.49
C ARG A 156 -5.14 -24.87 0.65
N ARG A 157 -6.03 -25.33 1.54
CA ARG A 157 -6.40 -24.59 2.76
C ARG A 157 -5.20 -24.34 3.66
N GLU A 158 -4.37 -25.36 3.91
CA GLU A 158 -3.16 -25.24 4.72
C GLU A 158 -2.19 -24.23 4.09
N HIS A 159 -1.92 -24.33 2.79
CA HIS A 159 -1.03 -23.40 2.09
C HIS A 159 -1.54 -21.94 2.10
N LEU A 160 -2.83 -21.73 1.80
CA LEU A 160 -3.43 -20.38 1.80
C LEU A 160 -3.38 -19.74 3.19
N LEU A 161 -3.67 -20.51 4.23
CA LEU A 161 -3.54 -20.04 5.60
C LEU A 161 -2.05 -19.83 5.92
N GLU A 162 -1.26 -20.89 6.02
CA GLU A 162 0.09 -20.86 6.60
C GLU A 162 1.10 -19.99 5.86
N ASP A 163 1.03 -19.93 4.53
CA ASP A 163 2.00 -19.20 3.71
C ASP A 163 1.46 -17.84 3.25
N GLN A 164 0.19 -17.74 2.86
CA GLN A 164 -0.37 -16.51 2.30
C GLN A 164 -1.16 -15.65 3.30
N LEU A 165 -1.45 -16.17 4.50
CA LEU A 165 -2.32 -15.54 5.50
C LEU A 165 -3.71 -15.18 4.95
N ALA A 166 -4.23 -16.03 4.05
CA ALA A 166 -5.51 -15.88 3.38
C ALA A 166 -6.52 -16.94 3.88
N ASN A 167 -7.76 -16.53 4.10
CA ASN A 167 -8.83 -17.41 4.60
C ASN A 167 -10.11 -17.26 3.77
N PRO A 168 -10.21 -17.92 2.60
CA PRO A 168 -11.40 -17.88 1.76
C PRO A 168 -12.63 -18.50 2.45
N ASP A 169 -12.46 -19.43 3.39
CA ASP A 169 -13.57 -20.01 4.17
C ASP A 169 -14.24 -18.92 5.03
N SER A 170 -13.48 -18.02 5.66
CA SER A 170 -14.03 -16.90 6.45
C SER A 170 -14.75 -15.86 5.58
N ARG A 171 -14.20 -15.55 4.40
CA ARG A 171 -14.84 -14.65 3.41
C ARG A 171 -16.16 -15.22 2.92
N LEU A 172 -16.13 -16.47 2.48
CA LEU A 172 -17.29 -17.23 2.04
C LEU A 172 -18.38 -17.26 3.11
N PHE A 173 -18.00 -17.57 4.36
CA PHE A 173 -18.95 -17.67 5.45
C PHE A 173 -19.54 -16.32 5.86
N ALA A 174 -18.79 -15.21 5.73
CA ALA A 174 -19.34 -13.87 5.93
C ALA A 174 -20.55 -13.63 5.03
N GLU A 175 -20.45 -13.98 3.75
CA GLU A 175 -21.55 -13.86 2.79
C GLU A 175 -22.72 -14.83 3.10
N LEU A 176 -22.42 -16.09 3.46
CA LEU A 176 -23.46 -17.06 3.86
C LEU A 176 -24.21 -16.64 5.14
N TRP A 177 -23.54 -15.95 6.07
CA TRP A 177 -24.15 -15.44 7.30
C TRP A 177 -25.24 -14.41 7.00
N HIS A 178 -25.03 -13.53 6.02
CA HIS A 178 -26.02 -12.56 5.58
C HIS A 178 -27.31 -13.24 5.10
N ASN A 179 -27.18 -14.25 4.24
CA ASN A 179 -28.31 -15.03 3.73
C ASN A 179 -29.07 -15.79 4.84
N THR A 180 -28.39 -16.14 5.93
CA THR A 180 -29.00 -16.84 7.08
C THR A 180 -29.89 -15.90 7.91
N LEU A 181 -29.50 -14.63 8.04
CA LEU A 181 -30.22 -13.64 8.84
C LEU A 181 -31.39 -13.00 8.09
N ASP A 182 -31.34 -12.95 6.76
CA ASP A 182 -32.46 -12.52 5.91
C ASP A 182 -32.41 -13.22 4.55
N THR A 183 -33.34 -14.14 4.32
CA THR A 183 -33.44 -14.90 3.06
C THR A 183 -33.88 -14.05 1.87
N GLN A 184 -34.22 -12.78 2.07
CA GLN A 184 -34.61 -11.83 1.01
C GLN A 184 -33.50 -10.82 0.67
N PHE A 185 -32.32 -10.93 1.29
CA PHE A 185 -31.27 -9.91 1.19
C PHE A 185 -29.97 -10.48 0.62
N THR A 186 -29.59 -10.02 -0.57
CA THR A 186 -28.24 -10.12 -1.13
C THR A 186 -27.52 -8.80 -0.86
N VAL A 187 -26.42 -8.83 -0.08
CA VAL A 187 -25.65 -7.63 0.30
C VAL A 187 -24.97 -7.01 -0.92
N SER A 188 -24.65 -7.85 -1.90
CA SER A 188 -24.23 -7.48 -3.24
C SER A 188 -24.96 -8.39 -4.22
N ASP A 189 -25.42 -7.84 -5.35
CA ASP A 189 -25.85 -8.67 -6.48
C ASP A 189 -24.67 -9.48 -7.06
N GLN A 190 -23.42 -9.15 -6.66
CA GLN A 190 -22.23 -9.92 -6.99
C GLN A 190 -21.88 -10.95 -5.91
N PRO A 191 -21.81 -12.24 -6.26
CA PRO A 191 -21.37 -13.30 -5.36
C PRO A 191 -19.86 -13.25 -5.08
N TYR A 192 -19.45 -13.62 -3.86
CA TYR A 192 -18.05 -13.97 -3.55
C TYR A 192 -17.58 -15.13 -4.43
N PHE A 193 -16.39 -14.98 -5.01
CA PHE A 193 -15.71 -15.98 -5.81
C PHE A 193 -14.22 -16.03 -5.46
N TYR A 194 -13.70 -17.23 -5.23
CA TYR A 194 -12.27 -17.48 -5.15
C TYR A 194 -11.95 -18.75 -5.90
N ALA A 195 -11.00 -18.70 -6.83
CA ALA A 195 -10.45 -19.87 -7.51
C ALA A 195 -8.96 -19.94 -7.26
N ASP A 196 -8.49 -21.06 -6.71
CA ASP A 196 -7.07 -21.41 -6.68
C ASP A 196 -6.80 -22.44 -7.78
N ILE A 197 -5.93 -22.10 -8.73
CA ILE A 197 -5.81 -22.78 -10.02
C ILE A 197 -4.37 -23.21 -10.22
N ASP A 198 -4.15 -24.48 -10.54
CA ASP A 198 -2.84 -25.00 -10.90
C ASP A 198 -2.63 -24.88 -12.42
N GLY A 199 -2.00 -23.78 -12.83
CA GLY A 199 -1.73 -23.49 -14.23
C GLY A 199 -0.54 -24.27 -14.78
N GLU A 200 -0.63 -24.71 -16.04
CA GLU A 200 0.45 -25.43 -16.72
C GLU A 200 1.72 -24.58 -16.92
N LYS A 201 1.58 -23.26 -17.14
CA LYS A 201 2.72 -22.36 -17.35
C LYS A 201 3.18 -21.65 -16.08
N HIS A 202 2.27 -21.30 -15.19
CA HIS A 202 2.54 -20.41 -14.05
C HIS A 202 2.30 -21.03 -12.66
N ASP A 203 2.15 -22.36 -12.56
CA ASP A 203 1.85 -23.08 -11.32
C ASP A 203 0.58 -22.52 -10.63
N TRP A 204 0.50 -22.63 -9.30
CA TRP A 204 -0.65 -22.13 -8.52
C TRP A 204 -0.77 -20.61 -8.54
N PHE A 205 -1.90 -20.12 -9.03
CA PHE A 205 -2.33 -18.72 -8.94
C PHE A 205 -3.80 -18.64 -8.55
N SER A 206 -4.23 -17.48 -8.08
CA SER A 206 -5.60 -17.28 -7.61
C SER A 206 -6.31 -16.15 -8.34
N ILE A 207 -7.61 -16.33 -8.56
CA ILE A 207 -8.55 -15.32 -9.05
C ILE A 207 -9.59 -15.12 -7.94
N GLU A 208 -9.67 -13.91 -7.41
CA GLU A 208 -10.63 -13.53 -6.36
C GLU A 208 -11.54 -12.42 -6.87
N ILE A 209 -12.85 -12.55 -6.58
CA ILE A 209 -13.84 -11.48 -6.67
C ILE A 209 -14.45 -11.34 -5.28
N GLU A 210 -14.07 -10.28 -4.58
CA GLU A 210 -14.53 -9.95 -3.24
C GLU A 210 -15.36 -8.66 -3.28
N PRO A 211 -16.70 -8.76 -3.20
CA PRO A 211 -17.60 -7.60 -3.32
C PRO A 211 -17.39 -6.52 -2.26
N ASN A 212 -16.68 -6.81 -1.16
CA ASN A 212 -16.43 -5.87 -0.07
C ASN A 212 -15.05 -5.19 -0.13
N GLU A 213 -14.19 -5.54 -1.08
CA GLU A 213 -12.95 -4.81 -1.33
C GLU A 213 -13.23 -3.64 -2.29
N ARG A 214 -12.29 -2.68 -2.36
CA ARG A 214 -12.46 -1.49 -3.20
C ARG A 214 -12.28 -1.80 -4.69
N GLU A 215 -11.25 -2.58 -5.00
CA GLU A 215 -11.13 -3.24 -6.30
C GLU A 215 -11.51 -4.69 -6.06
N GLU A 216 -12.70 -5.05 -6.55
CA GLU A 216 -13.36 -6.30 -6.25
C GLU A 216 -12.59 -7.48 -6.85
N VAL A 217 -11.98 -7.28 -8.01
CA VAL A 217 -11.30 -8.34 -8.76
C VAL A 217 -9.80 -8.30 -8.55
N ARG A 218 -9.22 -9.45 -8.20
CA ARG A 218 -7.78 -9.63 -8.07
C ARG A 218 -7.31 -10.92 -8.73
N VAL A 219 -6.21 -10.83 -9.48
CA VAL A 219 -5.45 -11.99 -9.95
C VAL A 219 -4.05 -11.93 -9.37
N SER A 220 -3.62 -12.99 -8.70
CA SER A 220 -2.33 -12.99 -8.02
C SER A 220 -1.69 -14.36 -7.90
N ARG A 221 -0.36 -14.37 -7.79
CA ARG A 221 0.44 -15.55 -7.51
C ARG A 221 1.29 -15.32 -6.27
N PHE A 222 1.38 -16.32 -5.40
CA PHE A 222 2.31 -16.31 -4.28
C PHE A 222 3.66 -16.88 -4.68
N GLU A 223 4.73 -16.19 -4.29
CA GLU A 223 6.11 -16.54 -4.62
C GLU A 223 6.84 -17.05 -3.37
N ASP A 224 6.88 -18.38 -3.19
CA ASP A 224 7.46 -19.05 -2.02
C ASP A 224 8.89 -18.61 -1.70
N ARG A 225 9.67 -18.33 -2.73
CA ARG A 225 11.09 -17.96 -2.60
C ARG A 225 11.26 -16.62 -1.90
N HIS A 226 10.35 -15.69 -2.14
CA HIS A 226 10.43 -14.31 -1.67
C HIS A 226 9.38 -13.98 -0.61
N ASP A 227 8.48 -14.93 -0.31
CA ASP A 227 7.41 -14.74 0.66
C ASP A 227 6.55 -13.52 0.35
N THR A 228 6.17 -13.39 -0.92
CA THR A 228 5.45 -12.23 -1.44
C THR A 228 4.39 -12.65 -2.44
N THR A 229 3.31 -11.88 -2.49
CA THR A 229 2.25 -12.07 -3.50
C THR A 229 2.46 -11.08 -4.63
N ASN A 230 2.71 -11.60 -5.83
CA ASN A 230 2.71 -10.81 -7.07
C ASN A 230 1.25 -10.66 -7.53
N VAL A 231 0.77 -9.41 -7.60
CA VAL A 231 -0.60 -9.10 -8.06
C VAL A 231 -0.55 -8.76 -9.54
N TRP A 232 -1.00 -9.68 -10.38
CA TRP A 232 -0.99 -9.56 -11.84
C TRP A 232 -1.99 -8.54 -12.33
N MET A 233 -3.19 -8.58 -11.75
CA MET A 233 -4.25 -7.61 -12.05
C MET A 233 -5.05 -7.30 -10.78
N SER A 234 -5.50 -6.04 -10.67
CA SER A 234 -6.40 -5.58 -9.60
C SER A 234 -7.30 -4.49 -10.17
N PHE A 235 -8.61 -4.69 -10.20
CA PHE A 235 -9.54 -3.79 -10.89
C PHE A 235 -11.00 -3.96 -10.44
N HIS A 236 -11.86 -3.05 -10.89
CA HIS A 236 -13.31 -3.10 -10.65
C HIS A 236 -14.03 -4.11 -11.54
N ALA A 237 -15.00 -4.82 -10.96
CA ALA A 237 -15.83 -5.78 -11.69
C ALA A 237 -16.70 -5.10 -12.75
N LEU A 238 -17.01 -5.80 -13.85
CA LEU A 238 -17.75 -5.26 -15.00
C LEU A 238 -19.15 -4.81 -14.64
N ASP A 239 -19.83 -5.50 -13.70
CA ASP A 239 -21.21 -5.17 -13.34
C ASP A 239 -21.31 -3.80 -12.64
N ASP A 240 -20.18 -3.26 -12.14
CA ASP A 240 -20.09 -1.92 -11.55
C ASP A 240 -20.02 -0.81 -12.63
N PHE A 241 -19.93 -1.17 -13.91
CA PHE A 241 -19.90 -0.24 -15.03
C PHE A 241 -21.22 -0.22 -15.81
N THR A 242 -21.87 0.95 -15.85
CA THR A 242 -23.14 1.17 -16.57
C THR A 242 -22.99 1.37 -18.09
N GLY A 243 -21.77 1.28 -18.65
CA GLY A 243 -21.47 1.72 -20.03
C GLY A 243 -20.36 1.00 -20.78
N ILE A 244 -19.88 -0.17 -20.31
CA ILE A 244 -18.89 -0.94 -21.06
C ILE A 244 -19.58 -1.68 -22.21
N ASP A 245 -19.24 -1.31 -23.45
CA ASP A 245 -19.47 -2.19 -24.59
C ASP A 245 -18.50 -3.37 -24.42
N THR A 246 -19.00 -4.53 -23.99
CA THR A 246 -18.25 -5.79 -23.77
C THR A 246 -17.58 -6.34 -25.05
N ALA A 247 -17.52 -5.53 -26.10
CA ALA A 247 -17.01 -5.82 -27.42
C ALA A 247 -15.53 -5.44 -27.61
N VAL A 248 -14.77 -5.10 -26.55
CA VAL A 248 -13.29 -5.06 -26.63
C VAL A 248 -12.76 -6.47 -26.81
N ARG A 249 -12.95 -6.99 -28.02
CA ARG A 249 -12.28 -8.16 -28.54
C ARG A 249 -10.88 -7.68 -28.89
N PHE A 250 -9.88 -8.13 -28.13
CA PHE A 250 -8.51 -8.13 -28.63
C PHE A 250 -8.56 -8.63 -30.09
N PRO A 251 -7.95 -7.93 -31.05
CA PRO A 251 -7.90 -8.42 -32.41
C PRO A 251 -7.26 -9.81 -32.36
N ARG A 252 -8.07 -10.87 -32.55
CA ARG A 252 -7.54 -12.17 -32.94
C ARG A 252 -6.73 -11.88 -34.19
N ASN A 253 -5.44 -12.21 -34.17
CA ASN A 253 -4.55 -12.06 -35.30
C ASN A 253 -5.30 -12.46 -36.59
N PRO A 254 -5.63 -11.51 -37.49
CA PRO A 254 -6.47 -11.80 -38.64
C PRO A 254 -5.82 -12.77 -39.64
N ASP A 255 -4.53 -13.07 -39.46
CA ASP A 255 -3.81 -14.04 -40.29
C ASP A 255 -3.84 -15.49 -39.75
N ASN A 256 -4.45 -15.75 -38.59
CA ASN A 256 -4.58 -17.10 -38.01
C ASN A 256 -6.06 -17.50 -37.81
N GLU A 257 -6.72 -17.98 -38.88
CA GLU A 257 -7.98 -18.73 -38.78
C GLU A 257 -7.76 -20.19 -38.31
N GLY A 258 -7.06 -20.38 -37.18
CA GLY A 258 -6.87 -21.69 -36.54
C GLY A 258 -6.51 -21.54 -35.06
N PRO A 259 -6.71 -22.58 -34.21
CA PRO A 259 -6.25 -22.54 -32.83
C PRO A 259 -4.75 -22.22 -32.81
N ALA A 260 -4.35 -21.26 -31.98
CA ALA A 260 -2.97 -20.80 -31.88
C ALA A 260 -2.05 -22.01 -31.67
N ASN A 261 -1.11 -22.24 -32.59
CA ASN A 261 -0.04 -23.20 -32.38
C ASN A 261 0.99 -22.53 -31.46
N PRO A 262 1.13 -22.93 -30.18
CA PRO A 262 2.01 -22.23 -29.23
C PRO A 262 3.50 -22.58 -29.41
N SER A 263 3.86 -23.34 -30.46
CA SER A 263 5.17 -23.97 -30.62
C SER A 263 5.93 -23.58 -31.92
N GLY A 264 5.60 -22.44 -32.53
CA GLY A 264 6.35 -21.91 -33.68
C GLY A 264 7.60 -21.12 -33.27
N PRO A 265 8.73 -21.25 -33.98
CA PRO A 265 9.93 -20.47 -33.67
C PRO A 265 9.66 -19.00 -33.97
N SER A 266 10.05 -18.15 -33.01
CA SER A 266 10.17 -16.69 -33.09
C SER A 266 10.28 -16.22 -34.55
N ALA A 267 9.17 -15.68 -35.06
CA ALA A 267 9.25 -14.72 -36.14
C ALA A 267 9.93 -13.50 -35.51
N THR A 268 11.01 -13.05 -36.13
CA THR A 268 11.77 -11.86 -35.75
C THR A 268 10.80 -10.69 -35.56
N ARG A 269 10.41 -10.46 -34.30
CA ARG A 269 9.67 -9.29 -33.82
C ARG A 269 10.74 -8.23 -33.58
N ASP A 270 10.59 -7.08 -34.22
CA ASP A 270 11.14 -5.88 -33.60
C ASP A 270 10.27 -5.67 -32.35
N ASP A 271 10.86 -5.89 -31.17
CA ASP A 271 10.21 -6.00 -29.86
C ASP A 271 9.68 -4.65 -29.32
N ASP A 272 9.43 -3.67 -30.18
CA ASP A 272 9.14 -2.29 -29.78
C ASP A 272 7.69 -1.86 -30.13
N GLU A 273 6.99 -1.34 -29.10
CA GLU A 273 5.96 -0.28 -29.18
C GLU A 273 4.46 -0.61 -29.35
N TRP A 274 3.94 -1.80 -29.04
CA TRP A 274 2.46 -1.92 -28.91
C TRP A 274 1.98 -1.34 -27.58
N GLN A 275 1.27 -0.20 -27.61
CA GLN A 275 0.67 0.48 -26.46
C GLN A 275 -0.74 0.01 -26.17
N ALA A 276 -1.26 0.33 -24.98
CA ALA A 276 -2.65 0.06 -24.61
C ALA A 276 -3.66 0.52 -25.67
N ILE A 277 -3.42 1.69 -26.29
CA ILE A 277 -4.25 2.27 -27.35
C ILE A 277 -4.32 1.36 -28.58
N ASP A 278 -3.24 0.64 -28.90
CA ASP A 278 -3.21 -0.26 -30.06
C ASP A 278 -4.10 -1.49 -29.86
N TYR A 279 -4.42 -1.83 -28.61
CA TYR A 279 -5.40 -2.84 -28.23
C TYR A 279 -6.80 -2.25 -27.99
N GLY A 280 -7.00 -0.94 -28.21
CA GLY A 280 -8.24 -0.24 -27.91
C GLY A 280 -8.53 -0.08 -26.42
N LEU A 281 -7.53 -0.27 -25.56
CA LEU A 281 -7.64 -0.10 -24.12
C LEU A 281 -7.42 1.36 -23.71
N SER A 282 -8.11 1.79 -22.65
CA SER A 282 -7.81 3.04 -21.97
C SER A 282 -6.39 3.02 -21.43
N THR A 283 -5.63 4.11 -21.59
CA THR A 283 -4.31 4.27 -20.94
C THR A 283 -4.46 4.52 -19.44
N ARG A 284 -5.60 5.07 -19.02
CA ARG A 284 -5.93 5.34 -17.62
C ARG A 284 -6.70 4.17 -17.01
N VAL A 285 -6.58 4.01 -15.70
CA VAL A 285 -7.37 3.05 -14.92
C VAL A 285 -8.86 3.28 -15.15
N LEU A 286 -9.59 2.20 -15.44
CA LEU A 286 -11.04 2.27 -15.54
C LEU A 286 -11.65 2.38 -14.14
N THR A 287 -12.37 3.46 -13.95
CA THR A 287 -13.00 3.87 -12.70
C THR A 287 -14.51 3.85 -12.91
N PRO A 288 -15.31 3.13 -12.10
CA PRO A 288 -16.76 3.16 -12.20
C PRO A 288 -17.31 4.55 -11.84
N GLU A 289 -18.50 4.89 -12.34
CA GLU A 289 -19.17 6.17 -12.00
C GLU A 289 -19.41 6.32 -10.48
N HIS A 290 -19.45 5.18 -9.78
CA HIS A 290 -19.66 5.05 -8.34
C HIS A 290 -18.39 4.74 -7.53
N GLU A 291 -17.17 5.00 -8.03
CA GLU A 291 -15.91 4.77 -7.28
C GLU A 291 -15.86 5.53 -5.92
N ASN A 292 -16.76 6.50 -5.73
CA ASN A 292 -17.27 6.88 -4.40
C ASN A 292 -18.23 5.81 -3.85
N ARG A 293 -17.77 4.58 -3.64
CA ARG A 293 -18.56 3.59 -2.89
C ARG A 293 -18.88 4.25 -1.55
N ASP A 294 -20.17 4.42 -1.26
CA ASP A 294 -20.55 4.93 0.04
C ASP A 294 -20.03 3.93 1.08
N PRO A 295 -19.23 4.38 2.06
CA PRO A 295 -18.65 3.46 3.02
C PRO A 295 -19.75 2.78 3.79
N LEU A 296 -19.54 1.52 4.13
CA LEU A 296 -20.54 0.70 4.81
C LEU A 296 -20.89 1.25 6.21
N LEU A 297 -19.90 1.89 6.83
CA LEU A 297 -20.00 2.42 8.17
C LEU A 297 -19.09 3.65 8.38
N ASN A 298 -19.34 4.34 9.48
CA ASN A 298 -18.48 5.39 10.00
C ASN A 298 -18.01 5.04 11.41
N ILE A 299 -16.69 4.94 11.58
CA ILE A 299 -16.04 4.91 12.89
C ILE A 299 -15.68 6.35 13.24
N SER A 300 -16.39 6.94 14.20
CA SER A 300 -16.14 8.34 14.61
C SER A 300 -15.14 8.44 15.76
N ARG A 301 -14.96 7.35 16.52
CA ARG A 301 -14.09 7.32 17.69
C ARG A 301 -13.66 5.91 18.05
N THR A 302 -12.41 5.80 18.50
CA THR A 302 -11.84 4.60 19.10
C THR A 302 -11.10 4.94 20.38
N ASP A 303 -11.49 4.29 21.48
CA ASP A 303 -10.77 4.32 22.75
C ASP A 303 -9.95 3.03 22.89
N ILE A 304 -8.70 3.15 23.33
CA ILE A 304 -7.74 2.04 23.48
C ILE A 304 -7.23 2.05 24.92
N ASP A 305 -7.26 0.89 25.57
CA ASP A 305 -6.59 0.64 26.86
C ASP A 305 -5.64 -0.55 26.67
N ILE A 306 -4.33 -0.31 26.82
CA ILE A 306 -3.30 -1.31 26.55
C ILE A 306 -2.29 -1.38 27.70
N ALA A 307 -2.05 -2.59 28.18
CA ALA A 307 -1.01 -2.92 29.13
C ALA A 307 0.14 -3.65 28.44
N ILE A 308 1.37 -3.16 28.58
CA ILE A 308 2.56 -3.71 27.91
C ILE A 308 3.59 -4.09 28.96
N LYS A 309 3.98 -5.36 28.99
CA LYS A 309 4.99 -5.90 29.91
C LYS A 309 6.42 -5.66 29.37
N ASN A 310 7.41 -5.80 30.24
CA ASN A 310 8.84 -5.61 29.87
C ASN A 310 9.35 -6.55 28.78
N ASN A 311 8.75 -7.73 28.62
CA ASN A 311 9.09 -8.70 27.57
C ASN A 311 8.42 -8.38 26.22
N GLY A 312 7.56 -7.36 26.18
CA GLY A 312 6.82 -6.91 25.01
C GLY A 312 5.50 -7.65 24.76
N GLU A 313 5.10 -8.53 25.68
CA GLU A 313 3.72 -9.02 25.73
C GLU A 313 2.78 -7.88 26.07
N ALA A 314 1.65 -7.83 25.37
CA ALA A 314 0.62 -6.85 25.58
C ALA A 314 -0.74 -7.53 25.72
N VAL A 315 -1.58 -6.93 26.57
CA VAL A 315 -3.03 -7.20 26.65
C VAL A 315 -3.69 -5.85 26.38
N ALA A 316 -4.67 -5.85 25.49
CA ALA A 316 -5.32 -4.63 25.05
C ALA A 316 -6.82 -4.83 24.87
N SER A 317 -7.56 -3.76 25.13
CA SER A 317 -8.98 -3.65 24.81
C SER A 317 -9.19 -2.41 23.96
N THR A 318 -10.09 -2.51 22.98
CA THR A 318 -10.59 -1.35 22.24
C THR A 318 -12.09 -1.24 22.40
N ALA A 319 -12.59 0.00 22.38
CA ALA A 319 -14.01 0.30 22.28
C ALA A 319 -14.19 1.31 21.14
N THR A 320 -14.96 0.94 20.13
CA THR A 320 -15.13 1.72 18.90
C THR A 320 -16.59 2.09 18.71
N LEU A 321 -16.87 3.38 18.50
CA LEU A 321 -18.22 3.86 18.19
C LEU A 321 -18.49 3.74 16.69
N VAL A 322 -19.36 2.79 16.33
CA VAL A 322 -19.75 2.50 14.96
C VAL A 322 -21.11 3.12 14.68
N THR A 323 -21.22 3.79 13.53
CA THR A 323 -22.50 4.19 12.92
C THR A 323 -22.60 3.49 11.58
N THR A 324 -23.61 2.65 11.38
CA THR A 324 -23.85 2.01 10.09
C THR A 324 -24.36 3.04 9.09
N LEU A 325 -23.89 2.97 7.86
CA LEU A 325 -24.38 3.78 6.74
C LEU A 325 -25.21 2.91 5.79
N GLU A 326 -24.87 1.63 5.72
CA GLU A 326 -25.64 0.59 5.05
C GLU A 326 -26.07 -0.52 6.02
N ARG A 327 -26.95 -1.41 5.56
CA ARG A 327 -27.39 -2.56 6.35
C ARG A 327 -26.24 -3.57 6.45
N LEU A 328 -25.90 -4.03 7.65
CA LEU A 328 -24.74 -4.89 7.89
C LEU A 328 -25.06 -6.03 8.85
N ALA A 329 -24.43 -7.18 8.63
CA ALA A 329 -24.51 -8.34 9.53
C ALA A 329 -23.14 -8.91 9.91
N VAL A 330 -22.10 -8.52 9.19
CA VAL A 330 -20.70 -8.93 9.43
C VAL A 330 -19.82 -7.69 9.37
N LEU A 331 -18.78 -7.66 10.20
CA LEU A 331 -17.73 -6.64 10.17
C LEU A 331 -16.36 -7.32 10.08
N ARG A 332 -15.46 -6.77 9.28
CA ARG A 332 -14.10 -7.30 9.13
C ARG A 332 -13.07 -6.26 9.51
N PHE A 333 -12.15 -6.64 10.39
CA PHE A 333 -11.08 -5.76 10.87
C PHE A 333 -9.73 -6.38 10.55
N ARG A 334 -8.79 -5.60 10.03
CA ARG A 334 -7.38 -5.97 10.00
C ARG A 334 -6.77 -5.82 11.38
N ILE A 335 -5.94 -6.79 11.77
CA ILE A 335 -5.15 -6.75 13.01
C ILE A 335 -3.78 -7.40 12.76
N SER A 336 -2.80 -7.04 13.56
CA SER A 336 -1.46 -7.61 13.49
C SER A 336 -1.52 -9.14 13.62
N PRO A 337 -0.75 -9.90 12.81
CA PRO A 337 -0.66 -11.36 12.96
C PRO A 337 0.00 -11.78 14.28
N PHE A 338 0.55 -10.83 15.05
CA PHE A 338 1.07 -11.09 16.40
C PHE A 338 0.03 -10.88 17.52
N ALA A 339 -1.25 -10.68 17.16
CA ALA A 339 -2.34 -10.39 18.08
C ALA A 339 -3.47 -11.43 17.95
N GLN A 340 -3.77 -12.10 19.06
CA GLN A 340 -4.91 -12.99 19.20
C GLN A 340 -6.12 -12.21 19.73
N ILE A 341 -7.23 -12.22 19.01
CA ILE A 341 -8.53 -11.80 19.53
C ILE A 341 -8.99 -12.83 20.56
N THR A 342 -9.31 -12.36 21.77
CA THR A 342 -9.76 -13.23 22.87
C THR A 342 -11.24 -13.08 23.16
N ASP A 343 -11.81 -11.89 22.92
CA ASP A 343 -13.25 -11.65 23.13
C ASP A 343 -13.71 -10.47 22.29
N VAL A 344 -14.95 -10.54 21.81
CA VAL A 344 -15.61 -9.47 21.05
C VAL A 344 -16.99 -9.28 21.64
N ARG A 345 -17.31 -8.04 21.99
CA ARG A 345 -18.61 -7.69 22.56
C ARG A 345 -19.21 -6.46 21.89
N TRP A 346 -20.52 -6.32 22.00
CA TRP A 346 -21.21 -5.15 21.50
C TRP A 346 -22.26 -4.64 22.48
N ARG A 347 -22.59 -3.35 22.39
CA ARG A 347 -23.70 -2.75 23.15
C ARG A 347 -24.15 -1.44 22.54
N LYS A 348 -25.32 -0.97 22.96
CA LYS A 348 -25.81 0.35 22.58
C LYS A 348 -25.03 1.45 23.32
N PRO A 349 -24.77 2.60 22.67
CA PRO A 349 -24.22 3.76 23.35
C PRO A 349 -25.21 4.26 24.41
N SER A 350 -24.70 4.67 25.58
CA SER A 350 -25.53 5.26 26.63
C SER A 350 -26.13 6.59 26.18
N THR A 351 -27.43 6.81 26.43
CA THR A 351 -28.16 8.02 26.02
C THR A 351 -27.89 9.26 26.88
N GLU A 352 -27.09 9.16 27.95
CA GLU A 352 -26.99 10.22 28.99
C GLU A 352 -25.92 11.30 28.78
N HIS A 353 -25.08 11.22 27.75
CA HIS A 353 -23.99 12.20 27.58
C HIS A 353 -24.15 13.01 26.30
N SER A 354 -24.82 14.16 26.45
CA SER A 354 -24.93 15.22 25.44
C SER A 354 -23.61 15.99 25.27
N ASP A 355 -23.25 16.16 24.01
CA ASP A 355 -22.42 17.21 23.39
C ASP A 355 -20.92 17.35 23.75
N ASP A 356 -20.42 16.87 24.88
CA ASP A 356 -18.98 16.94 25.21
C ASP A 356 -18.29 15.57 25.17
N VAL A 357 -18.26 15.00 23.95
CA VAL A 357 -17.77 13.64 23.69
C VAL A 357 -16.31 13.50 24.10
N GLU A 358 -15.48 14.56 24.05
CA GLU A 358 -14.02 14.50 24.29
C GLU A 358 -13.62 13.94 25.67
N ARG A 359 -14.51 13.95 26.67
CA ARG A 359 -14.21 13.47 28.03
C ARG A 359 -14.82 12.12 28.40
N VAL A 360 -15.73 11.59 27.59
CA VAL A 360 -16.47 10.37 27.96
C VAL A 360 -15.70 9.16 27.52
N SER A 361 -15.33 8.30 28.46
CA SER A 361 -14.76 6.99 28.16
C SER A 361 -15.80 6.12 27.47
N LEU A 362 -15.42 5.46 26.37
CA LEU A 362 -16.24 4.38 25.84
C LEU A 362 -16.23 3.18 26.80
N PHE A 363 -15.12 2.90 27.50
CA PHE A 363 -15.09 1.86 28.54
C PHE A 363 -15.90 2.24 29.79
N PRO A 364 -16.52 1.26 30.47
CA PRO A 364 -17.19 1.49 31.76
C PRO A 364 -16.19 1.98 32.81
N THR A 365 -16.66 2.80 33.76
CA THR A 365 -15.84 3.21 34.92
C THR A 365 -15.87 2.13 35.99
N SER A 366 -14.73 1.55 36.34
CA SER A 366 -14.60 0.58 37.44
C SER A 366 -13.59 1.06 38.48
N THR A 367 -13.96 1.02 39.76
CA THR A 367 -13.06 1.34 40.88
C THR A 367 -12.14 0.18 41.28
N ASP A 368 -12.48 -1.05 40.86
CA ASP A 368 -11.80 -2.29 41.27
C ASP A 368 -10.90 -2.85 40.16
N GLN A 369 -10.65 -2.09 39.08
CA GLN A 369 -9.78 -2.49 37.99
C GLN A 369 -8.31 -2.52 38.44
N ASP A 370 -7.59 -3.59 38.12
CA ASP A 370 -6.14 -3.64 38.38
C ASP A 370 -5.42 -2.57 37.55
N VAL A 371 -4.42 -1.95 38.16
CA VAL A 371 -3.72 -0.78 37.61
C VAL A 371 -2.92 -1.16 36.37
N ASP A 372 -2.48 -2.42 36.27
CA ASP A 372 -1.70 -2.99 35.17
C ASP A 372 -2.53 -3.82 34.17
N GLU A 373 -3.86 -3.84 34.30
CA GLU A 373 -4.76 -4.52 33.36
C GLU A 373 -5.66 -3.53 32.59
N PRO A 374 -5.98 -3.80 31.31
CA PRO A 374 -6.97 -3.03 30.56
C PRO A 374 -8.38 -3.13 31.15
N ALA A 375 -9.23 -2.17 30.81
CA ALA A 375 -10.63 -2.19 31.22
C ALA A 375 -11.36 -3.44 30.70
N PRO A 376 -12.21 -4.09 31.52
CA PRO A 376 -13.00 -5.24 31.09
C PRO A 376 -14.06 -4.82 30.08
N LEU A 377 -14.43 -5.75 29.20
CA LEU A 377 -15.53 -5.55 28.26
C LEU A 377 -16.88 -5.66 28.98
N SER A 378 -17.89 -4.92 28.50
CA SER A 378 -19.18 -4.76 29.17
C SER A 378 -20.38 -5.12 28.31
N GLY A 379 -20.20 -5.26 26.99
CA GLY A 379 -21.27 -5.63 26.07
C GLY A 379 -21.72 -7.10 26.15
N GLU A 380 -22.61 -7.47 25.24
CA GLU A 380 -22.97 -8.87 24.98
C GLU A 380 -21.91 -9.50 24.06
N SER A 381 -21.53 -10.75 24.31
CA SER A 381 -20.56 -11.47 23.48
C SER A 381 -21.05 -11.69 22.05
N LEU A 382 -20.13 -11.58 21.10
CA LEU A 382 -20.34 -11.86 19.67
C LEU A 382 -19.47 -13.03 19.24
N HIS A 383 -19.94 -13.74 18.21
CA HIS A 383 -19.11 -14.70 17.50
C HIS A 383 -18.08 -13.98 16.63
N PHE A 384 -16.90 -14.59 16.49
CA PHE A 384 -15.85 -14.09 15.60
C PHE A 384 -14.98 -15.23 15.06
N VAL A 385 -14.36 -15.00 13.91
CA VAL A 385 -13.38 -15.92 13.29
C VAL A 385 -12.06 -15.18 13.15
N GLN A 386 -11.00 -15.77 13.71
CA GLN A 386 -9.60 -15.44 13.47
C GLN A 386 -8.80 -16.75 13.58
N GLU A 387 -8.32 -17.29 12.46
CA GLU A 387 -7.58 -18.55 12.49
C GLU A 387 -6.12 -18.36 12.95
N THR A 388 -5.54 -19.42 13.51
CA THR A 388 -4.14 -19.44 13.96
C THR A 388 -3.27 -20.08 12.89
N HIS A 389 -2.07 -19.56 12.73
CA HIS A 389 -1.08 -19.92 11.72
C HIS A 389 0.18 -20.44 12.43
N ASN A 390 0.62 -21.66 12.11
CA ASN A 390 1.86 -22.20 12.65
C ASN A 390 3.00 -22.06 11.64
N ARG A 391 3.52 -20.85 11.49
CA ARG A 391 4.57 -20.62 10.51
C ARG A 391 5.91 -21.20 10.97
N ARG A 392 6.30 -22.35 10.39
CA ARG A 392 7.63 -22.97 10.54
C ARG A 392 8.10 -23.20 12.00
N MET A 393 7.16 -23.42 12.94
CA MET A 393 7.41 -23.80 14.34
C MET A 393 8.19 -22.79 15.21
N GLN A 394 8.20 -21.48 14.91
CA GLN A 394 8.96 -20.49 15.71
C GLN A 394 8.13 -19.46 16.48
N ASP A 395 6.97 -19.04 15.98
CA ASP A 395 6.02 -18.16 16.66
C ASP A 395 4.60 -18.50 16.16
N ASP A 396 3.60 -18.53 17.07
CA ASP A 396 2.18 -18.61 16.67
C ASP A 396 1.78 -17.27 16.05
N LEU A 397 1.42 -17.28 14.76
CA LEU A 397 0.85 -16.13 14.06
C LEU A 397 -0.67 -16.30 13.98
N TYR A 398 -1.40 -15.21 13.76
CA TYR A 398 -2.85 -15.21 13.61
C TYR A 398 -3.24 -14.60 12.28
N GLU A 399 -4.45 -14.92 11.82
CA GLU A 399 -5.04 -14.31 10.64
C GLU A 399 -4.98 -12.80 10.80
N PRO A 400 -4.46 -12.06 9.80
CA PRO A 400 -4.36 -10.61 9.85
C PRO A 400 -5.74 -9.94 9.71
N TRP A 401 -6.81 -10.74 9.70
CA TRP A 401 -8.21 -10.35 9.68
C TRP A 401 -8.96 -11.03 10.82
N VAL A 402 -9.92 -10.31 11.40
CA VAL A 402 -10.97 -10.89 12.24
C VAL A 402 -12.33 -10.56 11.63
N THR A 403 -13.13 -11.61 11.42
CA THR A 403 -14.51 -11.51 10.95
C THR A 403 -15.44 -11.59 12.16
N VAL A 404 -16.21 -10.53 12.42
CA VAL A 404 -17.12 -10.39 13.56
C VAL A 404 -18.56 -10.51 13.09
N PHE A 405 -19.33 -11.41 13.70
CA PHE A 405 -20.71 -11.68 13.32
C PHE A 405 -21.68 -10.95 14.24
N LEU A 406 -22.50 -10.07 13.66
CA LEU A 406 -23.54 -9.37 14.39
C LEU A 406 -24.73 -10.32 14.63
N PRO A 407 -25.45 -10.21 15.76
CA PRO A 407 -26.51 -11.15 16.11
C PRO A 407 -27.81 -10.91 15.33
N ARG A 408 -27.85 -9.84 14.53
CA ARG A 408 -28.91 -9.52 13.58
C ARG A 408 -28.36 -8.58 12.52
N ILE A 409 -29.15 -8.38 11.47
CA ILE A 409 -28.95 -7.25 10.57
C ILE A 409 -29.13 -5.95 11.36
N VAL A 410 -28.10 -5.12 11.30
CA VAL A 410 -28.08 -3.76 11.81
C VAL A 410 -28.51 -2.84 10.67
N GLU A 411 -29.55 -2.05 10.90
CA GLU A 411 -30.11 -1.15 9.90
C GLU A 411 -29.21 0.08 9.71
N SER A 412 -29.37 0.82 8.60
CA SER A 412 -28.63 2.08 8.39
C SER A 412 -28.94 3.10 9.50
N ASP A 413 -27.97 3.98 9.78
CA ASP A 413 -27.98 4.99 10.85
C ASP A 413 -28.05 4.46 12.29
N GLU A 414 -27.98 3.14 12.49
CA GLU A 414 -27.90 2.55 13.82
C GLU A 414 -26.49 2.75 14.41
N ARG A 415 -26.44 3.05 15.71
CA ARG A 415 -25.20 3.26 16.45
C ARG A 415 -25.01 2.21 17.54
N PHE A 416 -23.82 1.64 17.58
CA PHE A 416 -23.39 0.70 18.61
C PHE A 416 -21.90 0.90 18.94
N ILE A 417 -21.51 0.37 20.10
CA ILE A 417 -20.11 0.29 20.52
C ILE A 417 -19.66 -1.15 20.32
N LEU A 418 -18.60 -1.34 19.55
CA LEU A 418 -17.91 -2.61 19.40
C LEU A 418 -16.68 -2.63 20.31
N GLU A 419 -16.61 -3.63 21.17
CA GLU A 419 -15.53 -3.84 22.14
C GLU A 419 -14.72 -5.07 21.71
N ILE A 420 -13.40 -4.94 21.56
CA ILE A 420 -12.52 -6.03 21.14
C ILE A 420 -11.36 -6.15 22.12
N ALA A 421 -11.22 -7.30 22.75
CA ALA A 421 -10.08 -7.66 23.60
C ALA A 421 -9.13 -8.57 22.83
N TYR A 422 -7.83 -8.30 22.98
CA TYR A 422 -6.78 -9.08 22.32
C TYR A 422 -5.49 -9.09 23.12
N LYS A 423 -4.68 -10.13 22.91
CA LYS A 423 -3.38 -10.31 23.55
C LYS A 423 -2.34 -10.75 22.54
N GLY A 424 -1.08 -10.48 22.81
CA GLY A 424 -0.01 -10.93 21.94
C GLY A 424 1.33 -10.25 22.20
N LYS A 425 2.36 -10.70 21.50
CA LYS A 425 3.70 -10.10 21.62
C LYS A 425 3.87 -8.99 20.60
N LEU A 426 3.23 -7.85 20.87
CA LEU A 426 3.19 -6.69 19.98
C LEU A 426 4.51 -5.92 19.94
N VAL A 427 5.30 -5.97 21.02
CA VAL A 427 6.58 -5.26 21.10
C VAL A 427 7.74 -6.26 21.10
N ARG A 428 8.72 -6.04 20.21
CA ARG A 428 9.98 -6.76 20.17
C ARG A 428 11.02 -6.01 20.99
N ARG A 429 11.55 -6.66 22.03
CA ARG A 429 12.69 -6.16 22.80
C ARG A 429 14.01 -6.58 22.14
N LEU A 430 14.87 -5.63 21.83
CA LEU A 430 16.16 -5.90 21.18
C LEU A 430 17.21 -6.47 22.15
N ARG A 431 18.15 -7.25 21.59
CA ARG A 431 19.32 -7.76 22.33
C ARG A 431 20.14 -6.57 22.87
N GLY A 432 20.51 -6.62 24.15
CA GLY A 432 21.11 -5.49 24.86
C GLY A 432 20.12 -4.70 25.74
N GLY A 433 18.82 -4.98 25.62
CA GLY A 433 17.82 -4.65 26.63
C GLY A 433 17.35 -3.20 26.71
N ARG A 434 17.78 -2.33 25.77
CA ARG A 434 17.44 -0.90 25.71
C ARG A 434 16.47 -0.52 24.58
N GLY A 435 16.45 -1.24 23.46
CA GLY A 435 15.57 -0.95 22.33
C GLY A 435 14.26 -1.75 22.39
N TYR A 436 13.16 -1.08 22.08
CA TYR A 436 11.83 -1.67 21.92
C TYR A 436 11.29 -1.27 20.54
N VAL A 437 10.70 -2.23 19.82
CA VAL A 437 10.15 -2.03 18.49
C VAL A 437 8.71 -2.52 18.50
N LEU A 438 7.77 -1.67 18.09
CA LEU A 438 6.41 -2.12 17.80
C LEU A 438 6.43 -2.95 16.51
N LYS A 439 6.02 -4.23 16.57
CA LYS A 439 6.15 -5.17 15.44
C LYS A 439 5.29 -4.81 14.23
N ASP A 440 4.17 -4.14 14.46
CA ASP A 440 3.25 -3.66 13.43
C ASP A 440 2.70 -2.30 13.87
N THR A 441 3.19 -1.22 13.27
CA THR A 441 2.84 0.14 13.68
C THR A 441 1.48 0.60 13.17
N ILE A 442 0.84 -0.20 12.29
CA ILE A 442 -0.43 0.13 11.67
C ILE A 442 -1.58 -0.71 12.25
N ASN A 443 -1.40 -2.03 12.37
CA ASN A 443 -2.44 -2.98 12.79
C ASN A 443 -2.32 -3.47 14.24
N TRP A 444 -1.53 -2.80 15.10
CA TRP A 444 -1.53 -3.12 16.54
C TRP A 444 -2.88 -2.87 17.22
N ILE A 445 -3.78 -2.12 16.56
CA ILE A 445 -5.21 -2.01 16.89
C ILE A 445 -6.07 -2.61 15.77
N PRO A 446 -7.21 -3.25 16.08
CA PRO A 446 -8.19 -3.67 15.08
C PRO A 446 -8.65 -2.48 14.22
N ARG A 447 -8.58 -2.61 12.90
CA ARG A 447 -8.85 -1.54 11.95
C ARG A 447 -9.80 -1.99 10.84
N HIS A 448 -10.89 -1.26 10.64
CA HIS A 448 -11.75 -1.46 9.46
C HIS A 448 -11.12 -0.82 8.21
N SER A 449 -11.43 -1.33 7.02
CA SER A 449 -11.01 -0.73 5.73
C SER A 449 -11.65 0.62 5.50
N ASP A 450 -12.97 0.73 5.71
CA ASP A 450 -13.78 1.97 5.61
C ASP A 450 -13.57 2.92 6.80
N THR A 451 -12.32 3.22 7.12
CA THR A 451 -12.03 4.20 8.18
C THR A 451 -12.04 5.60 7.62
N ARG A 452 -13.09 6.35 7.97
CA ARG A 452 -13.13 7.82 7.85
C ARG A 452 -12.35 8.46 9.02
N LYS A 453 -12.44 9.79 9.08
CA LYS A 453 -11.88 10.59 10.18
C LYS A 453 -12.44 10.14 11.53
N LYS A 454 -11.56 9.78 12.46
CA LYS A 454 -11.88 9.35 13.81
C LYS A 454 -11.01 10.02 14.86
N ARG A 455 -11.54 10.09 16.07
CA ARG A 455 -10.82 10.57 17.25
C ARG A 455 -10.26 9.39 18.03
N PHE A 456 -9.15 9.61 18.72
CA PHE A 456 -8.51 8.59 19.53
C PHE A 456 -8.33 9.04 20.98
N ARG A 457 -8.54 8.09 21.89
CA ARG A 457 -8.05 8.19 23.27
C ARG A 457 -7.27 6.92 23.57
N MET A 458 -6.00 7.07 23.88
CA MET A 458 -5.07 5.96 24.07
C MET A 458 -4.54 6.00 25.49
N MET A 459 -4.87 5.00 26.28
CA MET A 459 -4.36 4.80 27.63
C MET A 459 -3.34 3.66 27.62
N PHE A 460 -2.12 3.97 27.99
CA PHE A 460 -1.01 3.02 28.05
C PHE A 460 -0.64 2.74 29.49
N ARG A 461 -0.45 1.46 29.82
CA ARG A 461 -0.01 0.97 31.12
C ARG A 461 1.29 0.21 30.92
N VAL A 462 2.38 0.75 31.46
CA VAL A 462 3.71 0.20 31.26
C VAL A 462 4.46 0.14 32.60
N PRO A 463 5.44 -0.75 32.78
CA PRO A 463 6.30 -0.73 33.95
C PRO A 463 6.92 0.65 34.19
N ASP A 464 6.98 1.11 35.43
CA ASP A 464 7.37 2.49 35.77
C ASP A 464 8.79 2.90 35.35
N GLN A 465 9.67 1.93 35.09
CA GLN A 465 11.00 2.13 34.50
C GLN A 465 11.02 2.38 32.98
N LEU A 466 9.87 2.24 32.32
CA LEU A 466 9.67 2.53 30.90
C LEU A 466 8.78 3.74 30.73
N ASP A 467 8.86 4.32 29.55
CA ASP A 467 7.99 5.38 29.10
C ASP A 467 7.40 5.06 27.73
N VAL A 468 6.28 5.70 27.43
CA VAL A 468 5.50 5.49 26.20
C VAL A 468 5.08 6.83 25.60
N VAL A 469 5.33 6.96 24.30
CA VAL A 469 5.17 8.19 23.53
C VAL A 469 4.25 7.92 22.36
N SER A 470 3.30 8.80 22.11
CA SER A 470 2.38 8.72 20.96
C SER A 470 2.06 10.13 20.44
N GLY A 471 1.27 10.22 19.37
CA GLY A 471 0.79 11.47 18.81
C GLY A 471 -0.45 12.01 19.53
N GLY A 472 -0.70 13.31 19.37
CA GLY A 472 -1.77 14.02 20.05
C GLY A 472 -1.32 14.66 21.37
N ARG A 473 -2.30 15.03 22.21
CA ARG A 473 -2.05 15.74 23.46
C ARG A 473 -1.93 14.76 24.63
N LEU A 474 -0.83 14.82 25.36
CA LEU A 474 -0.68 14.12 26.65
C LEU A 474 -1.57 14.79 27.70
N VAL A 475 -2.51 14.03 28.29
CA VAL A 475 -3.48 14.55 29.27
C VAL A 475 -3.32 13.97 30.66
N GLU A 476 -2.65 12.84 30.78
CA GLU A 476 -2.35 12.18 32.04
C GLU A 476 -0.98 11.50 31.95
N ASP A 477 -0.18 11.66 33.00
CA ASP A 477 1.04 10.90 33.26
C ASP A 477 1.15 10.71 34.78
N ARG A 478 1.00 9.47 35.23
CA ARG A 478 1.13 9.13 36.65
C ARG A 478 1.76 7.76 36.84
N VAL A 479 2.34 7.55 38.01
CA VAL A 479 2.85 6.24 38.44
C VAL A 479 2.04 5.77 39.64
N THR A 480 1.59 4.53 39.62
CA THR A 480 0.84 3.90 40.72
C THR A 480 1.19 2.42 40.77
N ASN A 481 1.54 1.90 41.95
CA ASN A 481 1.87 0.49 42.17
C ASN A 481 2.91 -0.12 41.21
N GLY A 482 3.92 0.65 40.79
CA GLY A 482 4.96 0.17 39.87
C GLY A 482 4.58 0.24 38.38
N THR A 483 3.41 0.78 38.07
CA THR A 483 2.90 0.97 36.71
C THR A 483 2.81 2.46 36.40
N ARG A 484 3.43 2.88 35.29
CA ARG A 484 3.22 4.19 34.67
C ARG A 484 1.99 4.11 33.77
N ILE A 485 1.08 5.06 33.96
CA ILE A 485 -0.14 5.22 33.18
C ILE A 485 -0.05 6.54 32.44
N LYS A 486 -0.11 6.48 31.11
CA LYS A 486 -0.13 7.67 30.24
C LYS A 486 -1.38 7.67 29.37
N GLN A 487 -2.06 8.81 29.30
CA GLN A 487 -3.21 9.00 28.42
C GLN A 487 -2.91 10.07 27.36
N TRP A 488 -3.06 9.69 26.10
CA TRP A 488 -2.95 10.56 24.93
C TRP A 488 -4.32 10.74 24.28
N VAL A 489 -4.62 11.96 23.83
CA VAL A 489 -5.90 12.30 23.20
C VAL A 489 -5.63 12.98 21.85
N VAL A 490 -6.29 12.46 20.81
CA VAL A 490 -6.33 13.05 19.47
C VAL A 490 -7.72 13.64 19.26
N SER A 491 -7.86 14.93 19.52
CA SER A 491 -9.11 15.68 19.41
C SER A 491 -9.47 15.94 17.95
N THR A 492 -8.53 16.43 17.14
CA THR A 492 -8.78 16.61 15.71
C THR A 492 -9.02 15.26 15.04
N PRO A 493 -10.17 15.02 14.37
CA PRO A 493 -10.42 13.76 13.68
C PRO A 493 -9.38 13.48 12.59
N VAL A 494 -8.73 12.32 12.65
CA VAL A 494 -7.71 11.87 11.69
C VAL A 494 -8.16 10.59 10.99
N ARG A 495 -7.80 10.39 9.72
CA ARG A 495 -8.18 9.19 8.97
C ARG A 495 -7.24 8.03 9.27
N SER A 496 -5.94 8.30 9.26
CA SER A 496 -4.89 7.34 9.57
C SER A 496 -4.98 6.82 11.01
N THR A 497 -4.39 5.65 11.25
CA THR A 497 -4.20 5.11 12.61
C THR A 497 -3.15 5.91 13.38
N MET A 498 -2.99 5.60 14.67
CA MET A 498 -1.94 6.15 15.52
C MET A 498 -0.92 5.06 15.85
N ALA A 499 0.34 5.46 16.07
CA ALA A 499 1.38 4.58 16.58
C ALA A 499 1.90 5.06 17.93
N PHE A 500 2.78 4.27 18.53
CA PHE A 500 3.49 4.63 19.74
C PHE A 500 4.90 4.04 19.75
N GLN A 501 5.76 4.65 20.56
CA GLN A 501 7.10 4.15 20.84
C GLN A 501 7.25 3.90 22.33
N LEU A 502 7.71 2.70 22.68
CA LEU A 502 8.06 2.31 24.05
C LEU A 502 9.56 2.47 24.24
N GLY A 503 10.01 2.91 25.41
CA GLY A 503 11.44 3.04 25.66
C GLY A 503 11.79 3.77 26.94
N ARG A 504 12.97 4.37 26.94
CA ARG A 504 13.44 5.27 27.99
C ARG A 504 13.87 6.54 27.27
N PHE A 505 13.38 7.69 27.71
CA PHE A 505 13.60 8.92 26.98
C PHE A 505 14.08 10.03 27.91
N ASP A 506 15.05 10.78 27.43
CA ASP A 506 15.19 12.20 27.70
C ASP A 506 14.17 12.96 26.83
N ILE A 507 13.68 14.11 27.31
CA ILE A 507 12.66 14.90 26.63
C ILE A 507 13.16 16.33 26.45
N GLU A 508 13.04 16.85 25.25
CA GLU A 508 13.22 18.25 24.91
C GLU A 508 11.93 18.85 24.38
N GLN A 509 11.58 20.04 24.85
CA GLN A 509 10.39 20.76 24.41
C GLN A 509 10.80 22.11 23.83
N LEU A 510 10.32 22.39 22.62
CA LEU A 510 10.47 23.68 21.95
C LEU A 510 9.09 24.33 21.79
N LEU A 511 9.01 25.58 22.22
CA LEU A 511 7.83 26.44 22.13
C LEU A 511 8.26 27.75 21.48
N GLU A 512 8.05 27.86 20.18
CA GLU A 512 8.33 29.06 19.37
C GLU A 512 7.01 29.57 18.78
N ASP A 513 6.82 30.89 18.71
CA ASP A 513 5.53 31.49 18.34
C ASP A 513 5.08 31.16 16.90
N ASP A 514 6.03 30.87 16.00
CA ASP A 514 5.81 30.56 14.58
C ASP A 514 5.72 29.05 14.29
N LEU A 515 5.86 28.19 15.29
CA LEU A 515 5.91 26.74 15.15
C LEU A 515 4.87 26.04 16.04
N PRO A 516 4.42 24.83 15.66
CA PRO A 516 3.67 24.01 16.61
C PRO A 516 4.54 23.64 17.81
N PRO A 517 3.94 23.42 19.01
CA PRO A 517 4.66 22.81 20.12
C PRO A 517 5.36 21.53 19.67
N LEU A 518 6.68 21.49 19.84
CA LEU A 518 7.52 20.38 19.40
C LEU A 518 8.11 19.68 20.63
N SER A 519 7.89 18.37 20.75
CA SER A 519 8.51 17.53 21.78
C SER A 519 9.36 16.43 21.15
N ILE A 520 10.63 16.37 21.52
CA ILE A 520 11.61 15.40 21.02
C ILE A 520 11.97 14.42 22.14
N TYR A 521 11.71 13.14 21.92
CA TYR A 521 12.00 12.04 22.83
C TYR A 521 13.17 11.21 22.27
N PHE A 522 14.22 11.02 23.08
CA PHE A 522 15.45 10.35 22.64
C PHE A 522 16.17 9.66 23.80
N ASP A 523 16.99 8.63 23.55
CA ASP A 523 17.80 7.96 24.59
C ASP A 523 19.29 8.25 24.39
N ARG A 524 19.87 9.13 25.21
CA ARG A 524 21.33 9.40 25.17
C ARG A 524 22.21 8.17 25.36
N ASN A 525 21.63 7.05 25.81
CA ASN A 525 22.34 5.81 26.10
C ASN A 525 22.18 4.75 24.99
N HIS A 526 21.42 5.00 23.91
CA HIS A 526 21.35 4.05 22.81
C HIS A 526 22.70 3.98 22.06
N PRO A 527 23.11 2.81 21.52
CA PRO A 527 24.44 2.65 20.91
C PRO A 527 24.72 3.54 19.68
N GLY A 528 23.67 4.09 19.08
CA GLY A 528 23.76 4.97 17.91
C GLY A 528 23.92 6.45 18.28
N PHE A 529 23.74 6.84 19.53
CA PHE A 529 23.71 8.26 19.92
C PHE A 529 25.11 8.89 19.81
N SER A 530 25.20 10.11 19.26
CA SER A 530 26.46 10.85 19.18
C SER A 530 26.34 12.28 19.73
N PRO A 531 27.37 12.85 20.39
CA PRO A 531 27.33 14.25 20.79
C PRO A 531 27.09 15.18 19.58
N GLY A 532 26.14 16.12 19.69
CA GLY A 532 25.82 17.07 18.63
C GLY A 532 24.77 16.61 17.62
N SER A 533 24.37 15.33 17.61
CA SER A 533 23.32 14.85 16.70
C SER A 533 21.96 15.42 17.05
N ARG A 534 21.62 15.48 18.34
CA ARG A 534 20.35 16.06 18.82
C ARG A 534 20.17 17.50 18.37
N GLU A 535 21.20 18.34 18.51
CA GLU A 535 21.21 19.72 18.05
C GLU A 535 20.88 19.80 16.56
N ARG A 536 21.58 19.01 15.74
CA ARG A 536 21.36 18.93 14.30
C ARG A 536 19.95 18.45 13.94
N THR A 537 19.48 17.37 14.56
CA THR A 537 18.11 16.86 14.40
C THR A 537 17.11 17.96 14.69
N THR A 538 17.31 18.73 15.76
CA THR A 538 16.42 19.82 16.14
C THR A 538 16.44 20.93 15.09
N GLU A 539 17.62 21.32 14.61
CA GLU A 539 17.80 22.33 13.55
C GLU A 539 17.08 21.92 12.25
N ASP A 540 17.24 20.67 11.81
CA ASP A 540 16.59 20.15 10.60
C ASP A 540 15.07 20.03 10.73
N LEU A 541 14.57 19.58 11.88
CA LEU A 541 13.13 19.55 12.15
C LEU A 541 12.52 20.96 12.10
N VAL A 542 13.19 21.93 12.73
CA VAL A 542 12.73 23.33 12.76
C VAL A 542 12.81 23.97 11.37
N GLY A 543 13.92 23.77 10.65
CA GLY A 543 14.12 24.30 9.30
C GLY A 543 13.06 23.77 8.33
N SER A 544 12.86 22.45 8.31
CA SER A 544 11.86 21.82 7.44
C SER A 544 10.44 22.25 7.77
N LEU A 545 10.06 22.34 9.06
CA LEU A 545 8.75 22.88 9.47
C LEU A 545 8.50 24.28 8.92
N ARG A 546 9.46 25.19 9.01
CA ARG A 546 9.33 26.56 8.48
C ARG A 546 9.15 26.57 6.96
N THR A 547 9.97 25.80 6.24
CA THR A 547 9.86 25.66 4.78
C THR A 547 8.48 25.16 4.37
N TYR A 548 7.94 24.15 5.07
CA TYR A 548 6.66 23.56 4.73
C TYR A 548 5.47 24.42 5.14
N ILE A 549 5.57 25.19 6.22
CA ILE A 549 4.56 26.20 6.57
C ILE A 549 4.46 27.28 5.46
N ASP A 550 5.59 27.66 4.86
CA ASP A 550 5.63 28.60 3.73
C ASP A 550 5.11 27.99 2.42
N TYR A 551 5.40 26.71 2.14
CA TYR A 551 4.99 26.08 0.88
C TYR A 551 3.60 25.44 0.88
N PHE A 552 3.21 24.79 1.98
CA PHE A 552 2.01 23.95 2.06
C PHE A 552 0.95 24.54 2.99
N GLY A 553 1.31 25.56 3.79
CA GLY A 553 0.40 26.25 4.70
C GLY A 553 0.51 25.80 6.15
N PRO A 554 -0.34 26.33 7.05
CA PRO A 554 -0.18 26.17 8.49
C PRO A 554 -0.03 24.69 8.92
N TYR A 555 0.71 24.42 9.99
CA TYR A 555 0.82 23.06 10.51
C TYR A 555 -0.58 22.46 10.83
N PRO A 556 -0.86 21.19 10.47
CA PRO A 556 -2.22 20.65 10.53
C PRO A 556 -2.67 20.06 11.88
N PHE A 557 -1.75 19.86 12.84
CA PHE A 557 -2.06 19.22 14.12
C PHE A 557 -1.77 20.13 15.33
N GLU A 558 -2.19 19.70 16.52
CA GLU A 558 -2.03 20.51 17.75
C GLU A 558 -0.56 20.66 18.20
N SER A 559 0.25 19.63 17.95
CA SER A 559 1.65 19.55 18.33
C SER A 559 2.35 18.48 17.48
N LEU A 560 3.67 18.60 17.34
CA LEU A 560 4.50 17.55 16.76
C LEU A 560 5.30 16.85 17.86
N VAL A 561 5.18 15.53 17.91
CA VAL A 561 6.01 14.67 18.75
C VAL A 561 6.99 13.93 17.85
N VAL A 562 8.27 13.98 18.16
CA VAL A 562 9.32 13.23 17.45
C VAL A 562 9.96 12.27 18.43
N THR A 563 10.14 11.01 18.03
CA THR A 563 10.84 10.02 18.86
C THR A 563 11.72 9.12 18.02
N GLU A 564 12.77 8.60 18.64
CA GLU A 564 13.64 7.60 18.01
C GLU A 564 13.01 6.19 18.01
N THR A 565 13.29 5.41 16.97
CA THR A 565 12.95 3.98 16.85
C THR A 565 14.20 3.18 16.44
N PRO A 566 14.41 1.96 16.98
CA PRO A 566 15.53 1.11 16.58
C PRO A 566 15.49 0.58 15.14
N GLU A 567 14.40 0.80 14.42
CA GLU A 567 14.23 0.41 13.02
C GLU A 567 15.14 1.22 12.08
N THR A 568 15.34 0.76 10.84
CA THR A 568 16.25 1.40 9.87
C THR A 568 15.61 2.53 9.05
N GLY A 569 14.29 2.69 9.14
CA GLY A 569 13.53 3.71 8.43
C GLY A 569 12.81 4.68 9.37
N GLY A 570 11.95 5.51 8.78
CA GLY A 570 11.13 6.50 9.46
C GLY A 570 9.66 6.21 9.21
N GLN A 571 8.82 6.71 10.10
CA GLN A 571 7.37 6.63 9.95
C GLN A 571 6.73 7.87 10.52
N ALA A 572 5.82 8.45 9.76
CA ALA A 572 5.04 9.60 10.17
C ALA A 572 3.57 9.22 10.36
N PHE A 573 3.01 9.63 11.50
CA PHE A 573 1.60 9.56 11.86
C PHE A 573 1.11 10.98 12.17
N PRO A 574 -0.21 11.23 12.26
CA PRO A 574 -0.73 12.53 12.63
C PRO A 574 -0.15 13.06 13.95
N GLY A 575 0.68 14.11 13.88
CA GLY A 575 1.34 14.71 15.06
C GLY A 575 2.44 13.86 15.70
N LEU A 576 2.90 12.78 15.05
CA LEU A 576 3.96 11.89 15.55
C LEU A 576 4.92 11.51 14.42
N VAL A 577 6.23 11.63 14.65
CA VAL A 577 7.26 11.15 13.73
C VAL A 577 8.21 10.21 14.48
N LEU A 578 8.35 9.00 13.95
CA LEU A 578 9.30 7.98 14.41
C LEU A 578 10.53 8.04 13.50
N LEU A 579 11.70 8.33 14.06
CA LEU A 579 12.96 8.41 13.30
C LEU A 579 13.90 7.29 13.71
N THR A 580 14.62 6.68 12.78
CA THR A 580 15.64 5.66 13.10
C THR A 580 16.65 6.16 14.16
N PHE A 581 17.22 5.27 14.96
CA PHE A 581 18.35 5.58 15.85
C PHE A 581 19.52 6.27 15.13
N GLY A 582 19.70 6.01 13.83
CA GLY A 582 20.67 6.74 13.02
C GLY A 582 20.43 8.26 13.05
N ALA A 583 19.18 8.70 13.07
CA ALA A 583 18.77 10.10 13.10
C ALA A 583 19.29 10.85 14.34
N PHE A 584 19.58 10.14 15.43
CA PHE A 584 20.17 10.71 16.65
C PHE A 584 21.65 10.35 16.79
N GLY A 585 22.29 9.96 15.70
CA GLY A 585 23.67 9.48 15.64
C GLY A 585 24.51 10.12 14.53
N PRO A 586 25.69 9.56 14.25
CA PRO A 586 26.50 9.98 13.13
C PRO A 586 25.92 9.34 11.86
N LEU A 587 24.98 10.04 11.23
CA LEU A 587 24.59 9.70 9.87
C LEU A 587 25.70 10.11 8.90
N HIS A 588 26.13 9.15 8.07
CA HIS A 588 27.28 9.27 7.17
C HIS A 588 26.91 8.95 5.71
N SER A 589 25.72 9.36 5.26
CA SER A 589 25.28 9.19 3.86
C SER A 589 24.16 10.18 3.51
N GLY A 590 23.91 10.42 2.22
CA GLY A 590 22.97 11.45 1.77
C GLY A 590 21.52 11.19 2.11
N GLU A 591 21.04 9.94 2.08
CA GLU A 591 19.68 9.60 2.53
C GLU A 591 19.33 10.20 3.90
N ALA A 592 20.31 10.33 4.78
CA ALA A 592 20.15 10.98 6.07
C ALA A 592 19.57 12.39 5.96
N ASP A 593 20.12 13.20 5.07
CA ASP A 593 19.76 14.62 4.93
C ASP A 593 18.33 14.81 4.44
N LEU A 594 17.79 13.84 3.69
CA LEU A 594 16.38 13.87 3.28
C LEU A 594 15.48 13.38 4.38
N PHE A 595 15.96 12.40 5.13
CA PHE A 595 15.15 11.59 6.02
C PHE A 595 14.30 12.41 6.98
N TRP A 596 14.87 13.35 7.75
CA TRP A 596 14.06 14.16 8.67
C TRP A 596 13.01 14.99 7.94
N SER A 597 13.45 15.69 6.89
CA SER A 597 12.59 16.60 6.13
C SER A 597 11.48 15.84 5.38
N HIS A 598 11.73 14.61 4.92
CA HIS A 598 10.75 13.70 4.33
C HIS A 598 9.69 13.31 5.37
N GLU A 599 10.12 12.82 6.53
CA GLU A 599 9.20 12.38 7.58
C GLU A 599 8.37 13.53 8.17
N VAL A 600 8.94 14.74 8.25
CA VAL A 600 8.19 15.95 8.66
C VAL A 600 7.21 16.38 7.56
N ALA A 601 7.55 16.23 6.28
CA ALA A 601 6.65 16.58 5.18
C ALA A 601 5.37 15.74 5.19
N HIS A 602 5.45 14.50 5.69
CA HIS A 602 4.27 13.65 5.84
C HIS A 602 3.18 14.21 6.76
N GLN A 603 3.51 15.19 7.61
CA GLN A 603 2.49 15.89 8.40
C GLN A 603 1.47 16.61 7.51
N TRP A 604 1.90 17.10 6.33
CA TRP A 604 0.99 17.60 5.30
C TRP A 604 0.55 16.50 4.33
N TRP A 605 1.49 15.68 3.84
CA TRP A 605 1.27 14.69 2.78
C TRP A 605 1.21 13.26 3.34
N GLY A 606 0.01 12.69 3.49
CA GLY A 606 -0.23 11.37 4.07
C GLY A 606 -0.95 11.43 5.42
N ALA A 607 -0.60 12.39 6.30
CA ALA A 607 -1.30 12.55 7.58
C ALA A 607 -2.48 13.55 7.52
N SER A 608 -2.27 14.73 6.90
CA SER A 608 -3.32 15.75 6.75
C SER A 608 -4.08 15.58 5.44
N VAL A 609 -3.36 15.50 4.32
CA VAL A 609 -3.92 15.11 3.02
C VAL A 609 -3.65 13.62 2.87
N ASP A 610 -4.63 12.79 3.18
CA ASP A 610 -4.51 11.34 3.01
C ASP A 610 -4.67 10.98 1.52
N TRP A 611 -4.27 9.79 1.11
CA TRP A 611 -4.53 9.30 -0.24
C TRP A 611 -5.84 8.49 -0.27
N GLU A 612 -6.50 8.50 -1.42
CA GLU A 612 -7.78 7.83 -1.57
C GLU A 612 -7.63 6.30 -1.64
N ASP A 613 -6.77 5.81 -2.52
CA ASP A 613 -6.46 4.38 -2.67
C ASP A 613 -4.95 4.16 -2.92
N TYR A 614 -4.49 2.91 -2.90
CA TYR A 614 -3.09 2.55 -3.11
C TYR A 614 -2.50 3.09 -4.42
N ARG A 615 -3.34 3.31 -5.44
CA ARG A 615 -2.96 3.93 -6.72
C ARG A 615 -2.51 5.38 -6.56
N ASP A 616 -2.99 6.06 -5.52
CA ASP A 616 -2.74 7.48 -5.23
C ASP A 616 -1.66 7.68 -4.17
N GLN A 617 -1.04 6.61 -3.68
CA GLN A 617 -0.06 6.68 -2.59
C GLN A 617 1.18 7.53 -2.93
N TRP A 618 1.45 7.74 -4.22
CA TRP A 618 2.49 8.66 -4.69
C TRP A 618 2.26 10.12 -4.28
N ILE A 619 1.00 10.50 -4.00
CA ILE A 619 0.65 11.82 -3.43
C ILE A 619 1.20 11.98 -2.01
N SER A 620 1.39 10.88 -1.27
CA SER A 620 2.08 10.91 0.02
C SER A 620 3.60 10.89 -0.19
N GLU A 621 4.11 9.80 -0.76
CA GLU A 621 5.55 9.54 -0.78
C GLU A 621 6.30 10.45 -1.75
N GLY A 622 5.81 10.62 -2.97
CA GLY A 622 6.44 11.50 -3.97
C GLY A 622 6.41 12.97 -3.54
N PHE A 623 5.35 13.41 -2.85
CA PHE A 623 5.26 14.79 -2.36
C PHE A 623 6.17 15.01 -1.16
N ALA A 624 6.22 14.08 -0.21
CA ALA A 624 7.14 14.15 0.93
C ALA A 624 8.61 14.11 0.47
N HIS A 625 8.91 13.25 -0.51
CA HIS A 625 10.27 13.10 -1.06
C HIS A 625 10.70 14.34 -1.85
N TYR A 626 9.79 14.95 -2.60
CA TYR A 626 10.06 16.24 -3.25
C TYR A 626 10.18 17.39 -2.26
N ALA A 627 9.40 17.38 -1.18
CA ALA A 627 9.50 18.39 -0.13
C ALA A 627 10.89 18.37 0.53
N ALA A 628 11.50 17.19 0.68
CA ALA A 628 12.88 17.07 1.13
C ALA A 628 13.88 17.74 0.17
N ALA A 629 13.71 17.57 -1.15
CA ALA A 629 14.53 18.27 -2.15
C ALA A 629 14.32 19.78 -2.09
N LEU A 630 13.06 20.19 -1.96
CA LEU A 630 12.72 21.59 -1.83
C LEU A 630 13.36 22.20 -0.58
N TYR A 631 13.38 21.48 0.54
CA TYR A 631 14.07 21.90 1.77
C TYR A 631 15.57 22.07 1.54
N ALA A 632 16.24 21.16 0.83
CA ALA A 632 17.64 21.34 0.43
C ALA A 632 17.83 22.63 -0.39
N LEU A 633 16.97 22.85 -1.38
CA LEU A 633 17.07 24.03 -2.26
C LEU A 633 16.78 25.36 -1.55
N VAL A 634 15.72 25.44 -0.74
CA VAL A 634 15.20 26.72 -0.22
C VAL A 634 15.40 26.91 1.29
N GLY A 635 15.44 25.83 2.06
CA GLY A 635 15.63 25.87 3.51
C GLY A 635 17.11 25.87 3.88
N LEU A 636 17.89 25.02 3.23
CA LEU A 636 19.36 24.95 3.40
C LEU A 636 20.12 25.85 2.43
N GLU A 637 19.46 26.33 1.38
CA GLU A 637 20.09 27.09 0.28
C GLU A 637 21.24 26.32 -0.40
N ASP A 638 21.13 24.99 -0.47
CA ASP A 638 22.13 24.07 -1.05
C ASP A 638 21.67 23.54 -2.41
N GLU A 639 21.93 24.33 -3.46
CA GLU A 639 21.58 23.97 -4.85
C GLU A 639 22.38 22.75 -5.35
N ASP A 640 23.60 22.53 -4.85
CA ASP A 640 24.42 21.37 -5.24
C ASP A 640 23.80 20.07 -4.71
N GLN A 641 23.36 20.07 -3.45
CA GLN A 641 22.63 18.96 -2.85
C GLN A 641 21.33 18.68 -3.60
N PHE A 642 20.55 19.72 -3.89
CA PHE A 642 19.31 19.59 -4.67
C PHE A 642 19.55 18.93 -6.03
N ASN A 643 20.57 19.37 -6.78
CA ASN A 643 20.89 18.79 -8.07
C ASN A 643 21.42 17.35 -7.94
N GLU A 644 22.26 17.03 -6.94
CA GLU A 644 22.74 15.66 -6.70
C GLU A 644 21.58 14.68 -6.45
N MET A 645 20.53 15.12 -5.74
CA MET A 645 19.33 14.31 -5.52
C MET A 645 18.56 14.07 -6.82
N LEU A 646 18.33 15.11 -7.61
CA LEU A 646 17.64 14.98 -8.89
C LEU A 646 18.42 14.05 -9.83
N ASP A 647 19.74 14.18 -9.88
CA ASP A 647 20.56 13.27 -10.68
C ASP A 647 20.43 11.82 -10.22
N ALA A 648 20.45 11.57 -8.90
CA ALA A 648 20.27 10.23 -8.35
C ALA A 648 18.91 9.63 -8.79
N TRP A 649 17.82 10.35 -8.58
CA TRP A 649 16.47 9.91 -8.96
C TRP A 649 16.34 9.68 -10.47
N ARG A 650 16.93 10.57 -11.28
CA ARG A 650 16.94 10.43 -12.74
C ARG A 650 17.62 9.13 -13.15
N HIS A 651 18.78 8.84 -12.58
CA HIS A 651 19.53 7.63 -12.89
C HIS A 651 18.83 6.36 -12.42
N ASP A 652 18.32 6.36 -11.19
CA ASP A 652 17.61 5.21 -10.61
C ASP A 652 16.32 4.90 -11.41
N VAL A 653 15.55 5.92 -11.80
CA VAL A 653 14.37 5.76 -12.67
C VAL A 653 14.75 5.28 -14.07
N LEU A 654 15.88 5.70 -14.63
CA LEU A 654 16.35 5.21 -15.94
C LEU A 654 16.99 3.82 -15.88
N GLY A 655 17.15 3.22 -14.69
CA GLY A 655 17.93 1.99 -14.52
C GLY A 655 19.41 2.16 -14.86
N GLU A 656 19.88 3.41 -14.98
CA GLU A 656 21.27 3.72 -15.28
C GLU A 656 22.09 3.51 -14.01
N VAL A 657 22.96 2.50 -14.00
CA VAL A 657 23.81 2.21 -12.84
C VAL A 657 24.64 3.43 -12.49
N ASN A 658 24.21 4.10 -11.43
CA ASN A 658 24.96 5.16 -10.80
C ASN A 658 25.56 4.63 -9.50
N ILE A 659 26.69 5.19 -9.11
CA ILE A 659 27.41 4.70 -7.94
C ILE A 659 26.89 5.48 -6.71
N GLY A 660 25.68 5.16 -6.27
CA GLY A 660 25.14 5.54 -4.96
C GLY A 660 25.68 4.58 -3.89
N GLN A 661 26.34 5.13 -2.87
CA GLN A 661 27.14 4.40 -1.87
C GLN A 661 28.36 3.61 -2.41
N GLY A 662 28.95 4.06 -3.51
CA GLY A 662 30.26 3.65 -4.01
C GLY A 662 30.84 4.72 -4.95
N ILE A 663 32.08 4.56 -5.36
CA ILE A 663 32.97 5.56 -5.99
C ILE A 663 32.37 6.32 -7.21
N GLY A 664 31.68 7.46 -7.04
CA GLY A 664 31.38 8.37 -8.17
C GLY A 664 30.44 9.54 -7.90
N LEU A 665 29.30 9.28 -7.24
CA LEU A 665 28.45 10.30 -6.59
C LEU A 665 28.52 10.09 -5.07
N LYS A 666 28.40 11.16 -4.27
CA LYS A 666 28.88 11.17 -2.88
C LYS A 666 27.81 10.84 -1.84
N ARG A 667 26.51 11.07 -2.13
CA ARG A 667 25.47 11.05 -1.09
C ARG A 667 24.20 10.23 -1.38
N TYR A 668 23.63 10.30 -2.59
CA TYR A 668 22.27 9.83 -2.89
C TYR A 668 22.22 8.65 -3.87
N GLY A 669 21.03 8.03 -3.98
CA GLY A 669 20.73 6.97 -4.95
C GLY A 669 20.96 5.55 -4.43
N TYR A 670 20.42 4.59 -5.18
CA TYR A 670 20.53 3.17 -4.85
C TYR A 670 21.90 2.58 -5.18
N ARG A 671 22.21 1.48 -4.48
CA ARG A 671 23.41 0.71 -4.78
C ARG A 671 23.26 -0.05 -6.10
N PRO A 672 24.36 -0.31 -6.83
CA PRO A 672 24.31 -1.04 -8.09
C PRO A 672 23.67 -2.43 -8.04
N ASP A 673 23.69 -3.12 -6.90
CA ASP A 673 22.99 -4.40 -6.72
C ASP A 673 21.47 -4.24 -6.71
N VAL A 674 20.95 -3.18 -6.07
CA VAL A 674 19.53 -2.85 -6.09
C VAL A 674 19.07 -2.49 -7.51
N ILE A 675 19.84 -1.63 -8.21
CA ILE A 675 19.50 -1.22 -9.58
C ILE A 675 19.55 -2.39 -10.58
N ARG A 676 20.33 -3.44 -10.32
CA ARG A 676 20.33 -4.65 -11.16
C ARG A 676 19.09 -5.53 -10.98
N GLU A 677 18.36 -5.33 -9.89
CA GLU A 677 17.09 -6.01 -9.57
C GLU A 677 15.92 -5.03 -9.74
N SER A 678 16.04 -4.11 -10.71
CA SER A 678 15.05 -3.07 -11.02
C SER A 678 14.82 -2.98 -12.52
N ASP A 679 13.55 -2.75 -12.91
CA ASP A 679 13.19 -2.42 -14.29
C ASP A 679 13.10 -0.90 -14.52
N GLY A 680 13.45 -0.09 -13.51
CA GLY A 680 13.35 1.37 -13.57
C GLY A 680 11.96 1.82 -14.04
N ASN A 681 11.92 2.72 -15.01
CA ASN A 681 10.70 3.25 -15.61
C ASN A 681 9.86 2.20 -16.36
N ASN A 682 10.44 1.06 -16.75
CA ASN A 682 9.72 -0.02 -17.45
C ASN A 682 8.87 -0.86 -16.49
N SER A 683 9.07 -0.71 -15.17
CA SER A 683 8.40 -1.48 -14.13
C SER A 683 6.88 -1.32 -14.06
N GLY A 684 6.35 -0.18 -14.52
CA GLY A 684 4.94 0.15 -14.44
C GLY A 684 4.66 1.65 -14.28
N PRO A 685 3.42 2.12 -14.51
CA PRO A 685 3.04 3.48 -14.18
C PRO A 685 3.03 3.65 -12.66
N ILE A 686 3.15 4.90 -12.21
CA ILE A 686 3.15 5.21 -10.78
C ILE A 686 1.85 4.77 -10.10
N VAL A 687 0.73 4.81 -10.83
CA VAL A 687 -0.60 4.40 -10.35
C VAL A 687 -0.78 2.89 -10.16
N ALA A 688 0.23 2.06 -10.48
CA ALA A 688 0.26 0.67 -10.01
C ALA A 688 0.58 0.57 -8.50
N GLY A 689 1.07 1.67 -7.88
CA GLY A 689 1.25 1.79 -6.44
C GLY A 689 2.12 0.66 -5.86
N TYR A 690 1.74 0.11 -4.71
CA TYR A 690 2.52 -0.96 -4.05
C TYR A 690 2.73 -2.21 -4.91
N ARG A 691 1.93 -2.44 -5.96
CA ARG A 691 2.06 -3.61 -6.86
C ARG A 691 3.33 -3.58 -7.69
N LEU A 692 3.97 -2.42 -7.80
CA LEU A 692 5.30 -2.29 -8.42
C LEU A 692 6.39 -3.04 -7.66
N ARG A 693 6.18 -3.31 -6.35
CA ARG A 693 7.06 -4.19 -5.58
C ARG A 693 6.68 -5.64 -5.86
N THR A 694 7.48 -6.30 -6.68
CA THR A 694 7.32 -7.73 -7.02
C THR A 694 8.46 -8.55 -6.42
N SER A 695 8.38 -9.87 -6.54
CA SER A 695 9.49 -10.77 -6.22
C SER A 695 10.78 -10.46 -6.99
N ASP A 696 10.65 -10.04 -8.25
CA ASP A 696 11.78 -9.82 -9.16
C ASP A 696 12.29 -8.37 -9.10
N THR A 697 11.42 -7.45 -8.70
CA THR A 697 11.71 -6.01 -8.61
C THR A 697 11.32 -5.44 -7.24
N PRO A 698 12.00 -5.86 -6.15
CA PRO A 698 11.57 -5.55 -4.78
C PRO A 698 11.67 -4.05 -4.40
N PHE A 699 12.37 -3.23 -5.20
CA PHE A 699 12.60 -1.81 -4.91
C PHE A 699 11.85 -0.86 -5.85
N ASP A 700 11.18 -1.36 -6.89
CA ASP A 700 10.61 -0.49 -7.94
C ASP A 700 9.42 0.34 -7.47
N TYR A 701 8.70 -0.13 -6.45
CA TYR A 701 7.74 0.72 -5.74
C TYR A 701 8.39 2.02 -5.28
N ARG A 702 9.59 1.96 -4.69
CA ARG A 702 10.25 3.17 -4.19
C ARG A 702 10.75 4.04 -5.33
N ILE A 703 11.36 3.46 -6.36
CA ILE A 703 11.84 4.21 -7.54
C ILE A 703 10.69 4.95 -8.24
N GLN A 704 9.55 4.27 -8.48
CA GLN A 704 8.42 4.89 -9.16
C GLN A 704 7.60 5.83 -8.26
N VAL A 705 7.21 5.39 -7.06
CA VAL A 705 6.27 6.12 -6.21
C VAL A 705 6.96 7.28 -5.47
N TYR A 706 8.24 7.15 -5.10
CA TYR A 706 8.99 8.20 -4.41
C TYR A 706 9.75 9.06 -5.41
N GLU A 707 10.66 8.46 -6.19
CA GLU A 707 11.64 9.22 -6.97
C GLU A 707 11.02 9.79 -8.25
N LYS A 708 10.38 8.97 -9.08
CA LYS A 708 9.63 9.46 -10.25
C LYS A 708 8.46 10.36 -9.81
N GLY A 709 7.75 9.99 -8.73
CA GLY A 709 6.71 10.83 -8.13
C GLY A 709 7.20 12.23 -7.73
N ALA A 710 8.36 12.31 -7.08
CA ALA A 710 9.00 13.59 -6.74
C ALA A 710 9.48 14.35 -8.00
N PHE A 711 10.03 13.64 -8.98
CA PHE A 711 10.46 14.25 -10.24
C PHE A 711 9.30 14.85 -11.03
N ILE A 712 8.11 14.25 -10.98
CA ILE A 712 6.90 14.81 -11.59
C ILE A 712 6.56 16.18 -10.99
N LEU A 713 6.66 16.33 -9.67
CA LEU A 713 6.48 17.63 -9.03
C LEU A 713 7.56 18.63 -9.45
N HIS A 714 8.80 18.18 -9.59
CA HIS A 714 9.89 19.02 -10.11
C HIS A 714 9.66 19.50 -11.54
N MET A 715 9.16 18.62 -12.42
CA MET A 715 8.80 18.99 -13.79
C MET A 715 7.66 20.01 -13.79
N LEU A 716 6.61 19.81 -12.98
CA LEU A 716 5.52 20.78 -12.83
C LEU A 716 6.02 22.12 -12.28
N ARG A 717 6.90 22.12 -11.27
CA ARG A 717 7.56 23.32 -10.77
C ARG A 717 8.33 24.02 -11.89
N THR A 718 9.14 23.27 -12.64
CA THR A 718 9.94 23.80 -13.74
C THR A 718 9.08 24.42 -14.84
N LEU A 719 7.89 23.87 -15.12
CA LEU A 719 6.93 24.46 -16.06
C LEU A 719 6.26 25.73 -15.52
N LEU A 720 5.99 25.79 -14.21
CA LEU A 720 5.36 26.93 -13.54
C LEU A 720 6.33 28.06 -13.17
N LEU A 721 7.62 27.78 -13.11
CA LEU A 721 8.67 28.73 -12.70
C LEU A 721 8.64 29.98 -13.58
N ASP A 722 8.76 31.16 -12.98
CA ASP A 722 9.02 32.36 -13.76
C ASP A 722 10.52 32.40 -14.11
N LEU A 723 10.86 32.21 -15.39
CA LEU A 723 12.26 32.17 -15.83
C LEU A 723 12.93 33.54 -15.87
N GLU A 724 12.17 34.64 -15.83
CA GLU A 724 12.72 35.99 -15.80
C GLU A 724 13.07 36.41 -14.37
N THR A 725 12.20 36.07 -13.42
CA THR A 725 12.36 36.48 -12.02
C THR A 725 12.92 35.38 -11.11
N GLY A 726 12.95 34.12 -11.57
CA GLY A 726 13.24 32.95 -10.74
C GLY A 726 12.12 32.63 -9.73
N SER A 727 10.94 33.27 -9.85
CA SER A 727 9.89 33.18 -8.84
C SER A 727 9.13 31.86 -8.91
N ASP A 728 9.08 31.18 -7.76
CA ASP A 728 8.39 29.91 -7.56
C ASP A 728 6.92 30.07 -7.09
N LYS A 729 6.40 31.30 -7.15
CA LYS A 729 5.11 31.68 -6.55
C LYS A 729 3.93 30.86 -7.07
N ARG A 730 3.92 30.50 -8.36
CA ARG A 730 2.83 29.72 -8.97
C ARG A 730 2.79 28.30 -8.44
N PHE A 731 3.95 27.62 -8.39
CA PHE A 731 4.05 26.28 -7.83
C PHE A 731 3.71 26.27 -6.34
N ARG A 732 4.23 27.23 -5.57
CA ARG A 732 3.85 27.42 -4.16
C ARG A 732 2.34 27.58 -3.97
N SER A 733 1.70 28.36 -4.83
CA SER A 733 0.24 28.57 -4.77
C SER A 733 -0.54 27.29 -5.09
N LEU A 734 -0.08 26.51 -6.07
CA LEU A 734 -0.65 25.19 -6.39
C LEU A 734 -0.57 24.25 -5.18
N MET A 735 0.62 24.06 -4.61
CA MET A 735 0.82 23.11 -3.50
C MET A 735 0.06 23.52 -2.25
N ARG A 736 0.09 24.81 -1.88
CA ARG A 736 -0.68 25.36 -0.76
C ARG A 736 -2.18 25.19 -0.97
N GLY A 737 -2.69 25.56 -2.15
CA GLY A 737 -4.11 25.44 -2.46
C GLY A 737 -4.57 23.98 -2.44
N PHE A 738 -3.75 23.06 -2.96
CA PHE A 738 -4.05 21.63 -2.91
C PHE A 738 -4.10 21.08 -1.49
N ALA A 739 -3.13 21.46 -0.64
CA ALA A 739 -3.08 21.09 0.78
C ALA A 739 -4.28 21.64 1.57
N GLU A 740 -4.66 22.90 1.31
CA GLU A 740 -5.80 23.54 1.95
C GLU A 740 -7.13 22.89 1.55
N ASN A 741 -7.32 22.61 0.25
CA ASN A 741 -8.55 22.01 -0.28
C ASN A 741 -8.80 20.57 0.21
N HIS A 742 -7.73 19.81 0.47
CA HIS A 742 -7.83 18.42 0.91
C HIS A 742 -7.49 18.23 2.40
N ARG A 743 -7.44 19.31 3.20
CA ARG A 743 -7.06 19.23 4.62
C ARG A 743 -7.97 18.28 5.42
N GLY A 744 -7.34 17.27 6.02
CA GLY A 744 -7.97 16.16 6.72
C GLY A 744 -8.69 15.16 5.81
N GLY A 745 -8.87 15.45 4.53
CA GLY A 745 -9.57 14.62 3.56
C GLY A 745 -8.67 13.59 2.89
N VAL A 746 -9.19 13.01 1.81
CA VAL A 746 -8.41 12.23 0.85
C VAL A 746 -8.19 13.03 -0.43
N ALA A 747 -7.08 12.78 -1.08
CA ALA A 747 -6.82 13.21 -2.45
C ALA A 747 -6.55 11.99 -3.33
N ASN A 748 -6.93 12.12 -4.60
CA ASN A 748 -6.60 11.16 -5.65
C ASN A 748 -5.86 11.85 -6.81
N THR A 749 -5.29 11.05 -7.71
CA THR A 749 -4.51 11.51 -8.86
C THR A 749 -5.31 12.47 -9.74
N ARG A 750 -6.61 12.21 -9.95
CA ARG A 750 -7.50 13.08 -10.75
C ARG A 750 -7.75 14.43 -10.08
N SER A 751 -7.86 14.47 -8.75
CA SER A 751 -8.02 15.70 -7.98
C SER A 751 -6.77 16.58 -8.06
N PHE A 752 -5.58 15.97 -8.07
CA PHE A 752 -4.33 16.70 -8.29
C PHE A 752 -4.21 17.18 -9.73
N GLU A 753 -4.57 16.36 -10.71
CA GLU A 753 -4.67 16.77 -12.13
C GLU A 753 -5.60 17.99 -12.29
N ALA A 754 -6.76 18.01 -11.64
CA ALA A 754 -7.67 19.16 -11.67
C ALA A 754 -7.04 20.42 -11.05
N ALA A 755 -6.26 20.29 -9.98
CA ALA A 755 -5.53 21.40 -9.37
C ALA A 755 -4.42 21.92 -10.31
N VAL A 756 -3.71 21.02 -10.99
CA VAL A 756 -2.70 21.35 -12.00
C VAL A 756 -3.35 22.05 -13.20
N ASN A 757 -4.44 21.52 -13.75
CA ASN A 757 -5.21 22.16 -14.83
C ASN A 757 -5.58 23.61 -14.47
N SER A 758 -6.02 23.82 -13.23
CA SER A 758 -6.37 25.15 -12.72
C SER A 758 -5.15 26.08 -12.61
N ALA A 759 -3.99 25.56 -12.20
CA ALA A 759 -2.75 26.34 -12.08
C ALA A 759 -2.17 26.74 -13.44
N PHE A 760 -2.36 25.92 -14.47
CA PHE A 760 -1.93 26.18 -15.85
C PHE A 760 -2.97 26.95 -16.68
N ASN A 761 -4.25 26.92 -16.26
CA ASN A 761 -5.38 27.47 -17.00
C ASN A 761 -5.55 26.83 -18.40
N GLU A 762 -5.19 25.55 -18.50
CA GLU A 762 -5.31 24.69 -19.68
C GLU A 762 -5.37 23.21 -19.25
N PRO A 763 -5.93 22.32 -20.08
CA PRO A 763 -5.91 20.88 -19.81
C PRO A 763 -4.49 20.30 -19.88
N MET A 764 -4.10 19.57 -18.84
CA MET A 764 -2.80 18.93 -18.68
C MET A 764 -2.88 17.40 -18.80
N ASP A 765 -3.95 16.87 -19.41
CA ASP A 765 -4.18 15.43 -19.57
C ASP A 765 -2.98 14.73 -20.21
N TRP A 766 -2.38 15.37 -21.23
CA TRP A 766 -1.18 14.88 -21.91
C TRP A 766 0.00 14.63 -20.95
N PHE A 767 0.15 15.45 -19.91
CA PHE A 767 1.24 15.32 -18.95
C PHE A 767 1.00 14.13 -18.03
N PHE A 768 -0.23 13.98 -17.54
CA PHE A 768 -0.60 12.85 -16.68
C PHE A 768 -0.59 11.53 -17.46
N ASP A 769 -1.12 11.51 -18.69
CA ASP A 769 -1.12 10.34 -19.56
C ASP A 769 0.32 9.87 -19.86
N GLN A 770 1.25 10.80 -20.10
CA GLN A 770 2.64 10.48 -20.38
C GLN A 770 3.42 10.03 -19.14
N TRP A 771 3.29 10.76 -18.03
CA TRP A 771 4.24 10.65 -16.90
C TRP A 771 3.68 9.90 -15.69
N VAL A 772 2.35 9.91 -15.49
CA VAL A 772 1.68 9.26 -14.35
C VAL A 772 1.10 7.90 -14.74
N TYR A 773 0.31 7.88 -15.82
CA TYR A 773 -0.29 6.66 -16.38
C TYR A 773 0.61 5.95 -17.38
N GLY A 774 1.65 6.62 -17.88
CA GLY A 774 2.64 6.08 -18.81
C GLY A 774 4.00 5.77 -18.18
N THR A 775 4.80 5.01 -18.91
CA THR A 775 6.12 4.50 -18.48
C THR A 775 7.29 5.03 -19.28
N HIS A 776 7.03 5.67 -20.42
CA HIS A 776 8.07 6.16 -21.30
C HIS A 776 8.84 7.33 -20.68
N VAL A 777 10.14 7.37 -20.96
CA VAL A 777 11.03 8.47 -20.60
C VAL A 777 11.83 8.85 -21.85
N PRO A 778 11.79 10.11 -22.30
CA PRO A 778 12.42 10.52 -23.56
C PRO A 778 13.94 10.48 -23.47
N THR A 779 14.56 10.09 -24.58
CA THR A 779 15.97 10.35 -24.85
C THR A 779 16.10 11.53 -25.80
N TYR A 780 16.77 12.59 -25.37
CA TYR A 780 17.02 13.79 -26.17
C TYR A 780 18.44 13.82 -26.71
N ARG A 781 18.58 14.13 -28.00
CA ARG A 781 19.85 14.36 -28.70
C ARG A 781 19.88 15.76 -29.29
N PRO A 782 20.34 16.78 -28.53
CA PRO A 782 20.43 18.14 -29.03
C PRO A 782 21.66 18.35 -29.94
N ASP A 783 21.44 18.75 -31.18
CA ASP A 783 22.48 19.25 -32.10
C ASP A 783 22.29 20.76 -32.28
N LEU A 784 22.81 21.53 -31.30
CA LEU A 784 22.63 22.98 -31.23
C LEU A 784 23.96 23.70 -31.47
N THR A 785 23.93 24.69 -32.35
CA THR A 785 25.10 25.51 -32.72
C THR A 785 24.77 26.99 -32.66
N THR A 786 25.79 27.84 -32.61
CA THR A 786 25.62 29.28 -32.48
C THR A 786 26.26 29.99 -33.65
N SER A 787 25.54 30.92 -34.28
CA SER A 787 26.04 31.72 -35.39
C SER A 787 25.73 33.22 -35.21
N PRO A 788 26.54 34.12 -35.78
CA PRO A 788 26.27 35.55 -35.71
C PRO A 788 25.12 35.95 -36.65
N LEU A 789 24.25 36.85 -36.19
CA LEU A 789 23.23 37.54 -36.98
C LEU A 789 23.73 38.93 -37.38
N ARG A 790 23.45 39.35 -38.61
CA ARG A 790 23.73 40.71 -39.09
C ARG A 790 22.51 41.60 -38.86
N ASP A 791 22.75 42.86 -38.53
CA ASP A 791 21.73 43.90 -38.43
C ASP A 791 20.57 43.55 -37.46
N SER A 792 20.90 42.93 -36.32
CA SER A 792 19.97 42.54 -35.26
C SER A 792 20.44 43.08 -33.91
N ASP A 793 19.49 43.52 -33.08
CA ASP A 793 19.75 43.88 -31.66
C ASP A 793 20.12 42.67 -30.80
N MET A 794 19.85 41.45 -31.30
CA MET A 794 20.33 40.17 -30.78
C MET A 794 21.34 39.60 -31.79
N PRO A 795 22.65 39.93 -31.68
CA PRO A 795 23.65 39.70 -32.72
C PRO A 795 24.10 38.24 -32.87
N PHE A 796 23.54 37.32 -32.09
CA PHE A 796 23.79 35.88 -32.20
C PHE A 796 22.47 35.11 -32.21
N VAL A 797 22.50 33.89 -32.73
CA VAL A 797 21.38 32.95 -32.67
C VAL A 797 21.90 31.57 -32.30
N LEU A 798 21.25 30.94 -31.33
CA LEU A 798 21.36 29.51 -31.05
C LEU A 798 20.36 28.78 -31.95
N HIS A 799 20.83 27.90 -32.81
CA HIS A 799 19.98 27.17 -33.74
C HIS A 799 20.44 25.73 -33.98
N GLY A 800 19.52 24.88 -34.41
CA GLY A 800 19.81 23.46 -34.68
C GLY A 800 18.57 22.60 -34.56
N SER A 801 18.74 21.31 -34.33
CA SER A 801 17.63 20.39 -34.05
C SER A 801 17.84 19.62 -32.75
N VAL A 802 16.72 19.17 -32.17
CA VAL A 802 16.72 18.24 -31.05
C VAL A 802 15.89 17.04 -31.46
N ARG A 803 16.52 15.86 -31.47
CA ARG A 803 15.83 14.60 -31.74
C ARG A 803 15.34 13.98 -30.43
N GLN A 804 14.12 13.45 -30.46
CA GLN A 804 13.46 12.75 -29.35
C GLN A 804 13.27 11.27 -29.72
N GLU A 805 13.69 10.37 -28.84
CA GLU A 805 13.66 8.91 -29.01
C GLU A 805 13.05 8.22 -27.77
N ASN A 806 12.69 6.93 -27.89
CA ASN A 806 12.15 6.05 -26.84
C ASN A 806 10.79 6.50 -26.25
N VAL A 807 10.04 7.26 -27.03
CA VAL A 807 8.70 7.75 -26.69
C VAL A 807 7.83 7.80 -27.95
N PRO A 808 6.49 7.76 -27.82
CA PRO A 808 5.58 7.89 -28.95
C PRO A 808 5.79 9.20 -29.74
N PRO A 809 5.44 9.22 -31.04
CA PRO A 809 5.58 10.43 -31.87
C PRO A 809 4.83 11.66 -31.34
N ALA A 810 3.74 11.46 -30.59
CA ALA A 810 2.95 12.53 -29.99
C ALA A 810 3.45 12.99 -28.61
N PHE A 811 4.49 12.36 -28.07
CA PHE A 811 5.05 12.70 -26.77
C PHE A 811 5.64 14.11 -26.82
N LYS A 812 5.23 14.95 -25.86
CA LYS A 812 5.67 16.34 -25.82
C LYS A 812 6.14 16.78 -24.44
N MET A 813 7.09 17.69 -24.39
CA MET A 813 7.54 18.37 -23.18
C MET A 813 8.27 19.68 -23.50
N ALA A 814 8.11 20.68 -22.64
CA ALA A 814 8.88 21.92 -22.73
C ALA A 814 10.20 21.78 -21.94
N VAL A 815 11.33 21.75 -22.65
CA VAL A 815 12.66 21.55 -22.05
C VAL A 815 13.37 22.90 -21.83
N PRO A 816 13.88 23.19 -20.62
CA PRO A 816 14.63 24.41 -20.37
C PRO A 816 16.06 24.33 -20.93
N ILE A 817 16.47 25.38 -21.65
CA ILE A 817 17.83 25.61 -22.12
C ILE A 817 18.36 26.87 -21.44
N ARG A 818 19.48 26.75 -20.74
CA ARG A 818 20.23 27.88 -20.18
C ARG A 818 21.42 28.23 -21.06
N VAL A 819 21.58 29.51 -21.33
CA VAL A 819 22.69 30.06 -22.10
C VAL A 819 23.41 31.06 -21.21
N GLU A 820 24.70 30.83 -20.99
CA GLU A 820 25.57 31.71 -20.21
C GLU A 820 26.40 32.59 -21.15
N PHE A 821 26.72 33.80 -20.68
CA PHE A 821 27.53 34.77 -21.40
C PHE A 821 28.71 35.21 -20.52
N GLU A 822 29.69 35.88 -21.10
CA GLU A 822 30.87 36.36 -20.36
C GLU A 822 30.55 37.57 -19.47
N HIS A 823 29.68 38.48 -19.95
CA HIS A 823 29.39 39.77 -19.31
C HIS A 823 27.89 40.07 -19.16
N ASP A 824 27.03 39.26 -19.78
CA ASP A 824 25.57 39.44 -19.77
C ASP A 824 24.90 38.42 -18.83
N GLU A 825 23.71 38.78 -18.35
CA GLU A 825 22.91 37.88 -17.52
C GLU A 825 22.54 36.58 -18.26
N PRO A 826 22.61 35.42 -17.60
CA PRO A 826 22.21 34.16 -18.19
C PRO A 826 20.78 34.18 -18.73
N LEU A 827 20.59 33.61 -19.91
CA LEU A 827 19.28 33.48 -20.56
C LEU A 827 18.75 32.07 -20.35
N VAL A 828 17.54 31.93 -19.79
CA VAL A 828 16.83 30.64 -19.76
C VAL A 828 15.59 30.71 -20.64
N ARG A 829 15.41 29.70 -21.50
CA ARG A 829 14.25 29.58 -22.39
C ARG A 829 13.72 28.15 -22.38
N ARG A 830 12.40 28.00 -22.42
CA ARG A 830 11.76 26.69 -22.67
C ARG A 830 11.58 26.48 -24.16
N VAL A 831 11.96 25.31 -24.64
CA VAL A 831 11.74 24.86 -26.01
C VAL A 831 10.77 23.69 -25.97
N TRP A 832 9.65 23.79 -26.67
CA TRP A 832 8.71 22.69 -26.83
C TRP A 832 9.30 21.64 -27.78
N ILE A 833 9.48 20.43 -27.29
CA ILE A 833 9.80 19.26 -28.10
C ILE A 833 8.53 18.43 -28.14
N ASP A 834 7.89 18.37 -29.31
CA ASP A 834 6.54 17.85 -29.51
C ASP A 834 6.41 16.97 -30.77
N GLN A 835 7.56 16.57 -31.32
CA GLN A 835 7.69 15.70 -32.49
C GLN A 835 9.06 15.00 -32.45
N PRO A 836 9.27 13.94 -33.24
CA PRO A 836 10.54 13.18 -33.23
C PRO A 836 11.80 14.03 -33.51
N GLU A 837 11.68 15.12 -34.26
CA GLU A 837 12.76 16.08 -34.47
C GLU A 837 12.23 17.53 -34.46
N THR A 838 12.68 18.33 -33.49
CA THR A 838 12.27 19.73 -33.32
C THR A 838 13.41 20.67 -33.69
N PHE A 839 13.15 21.65 -34.56
CA PHE A 839 14.10 22.73 -34.85
C PHE A 839 14.03 23.84 -33.80
N VAL A 840 15.19 24.29 -33.33
CA VAL A 840 15.33 25.32 -32.31
C VAL A 840 15.95 26.56 -32.94
N GLU A 841 15.42 27.74 -32.61
CA GLU A 841 16.01 29.03 -32.96
C GLU A 841 15.76 30.03 -31.81
N ILE A 842 16.84 30.48 -31.17
CA ILE A 842 16.79 31.40 -30.02
C ILE A 842 17.76 32.56 -30.28
N PRO A 843 17.27 33.79 -30.51
CA PRO A 843 18.10 34.98 -30.58
C PRO A 843 18.82 35.24 -29.25
N LEU A 844 20.10 35.62 -29.32
CA LEU A 844 20.98 35.85 -28.17
C LEU A 844 21.59 37.26 -28.19
N PRO A 845 21.74 37.92 -27.02
CA PRO A 845 22.27 39.28 -26.92
C PRO A 845 23.79 39.34 -27.13
N ALA A 846 24.49 38.22 -26.88
CA ALA A 846 25.93 38.10 -27.01
C ALA A 846 26.33 36.68 -27.40
N LYS A 847 27.63 36.48 -27.66
CA LYS A 847 28.18 35.15 -27.93
C LYS A 847 28.12 34.31 -26.65
N PRO A 848 27.53 33.11 -26.67
CA PRO A 848 27.46 32.27 -25.49
C PRO A 848 28.81 31.67 -25.11
N THR A 849 29.04 31.52 -23.80
CA THR A 849 30.19 30.83 -23.21
C THR A 849 29.86 29.39 -22.85
N LYS A 850 28.61 29.12 -22.47
CA LYS A 850 28.11 27.78 -22.14
C LYS A 850 26.64 27.66 -22.52
N ILE A 851 26.24 26.48 -22.98
CA ILE A 851 24.85 26.12 -23.23
C ILE A 851 24.57 24.86 -22.42
N VAL A 852 23.53 24.90 -21.59
CA VAL A 852 23.08 23.78 -20.77
C VAL A 852 21.67 23.40 -21.23
N PHE A 853 21.57 22.29 -21.93
CA PHE A 853 20.30 21.67 -22.28
C PHE A 853 19.73 20.92 -21.07
N ASN A 854 18.40 20.94 -20.91
CA ASN A 854 17.72 20.39 -19.74
C ASN A 854 18.25 20.97 -18.40
N TYR A 855 18.39 22.30 -18.35
CA TYR A 855 18.91 23.02 -17.18
C TYR A 855 18.13 22.67 -15.89
N GLN A 856 18.85 22.49 -14.77
CA GLN A 856 18.33 22.06 -13.46
C GLN A 856 17.54 20.75 -13.50
N HIS A 857 17.88 19.85 -14.43
CA HIS A 857 17.16 18.60 -14.66
C HIS A 857 15.65 18.84 -14.81
N GLY A 858 15.28 19.90 -15.53
CA GLY A 858 13.90 20.34 -15.65
C GLY A 858 12.91 19.32 -16.22
N VAL A 859 13.44 18.28 -16.86
CA VAL A 859 12.72 17.13 -17.40
C VAL A 859 13.43 15.84 -17.02
N LEU A 860 12.67 14.85 -16.58
CA LEU A 860 13.13 13.47 -16.42
C LEU A 860 13.43 12.90 -17.82
N ALA A 861 14.70 12.80 -18.18
CA ALA A 861 15.12 12.36 -19.51
C ALA A 861 16.56 11.81 -19.50
N SER A 862 16.89 11.02 -20.52
CA SER A 862 18.29 10.80 -20.91
C SER A 862 18.69 11.89 -21.91
N VAL A 863 19.85 12.54 -21.73
CA VAL A 863 20.36 13.56 -22.66
C VAL A 863 21.71 13.08 -23.17
N GLN A 864 21.84 12.88 -24.48
CA GLN A 864 23.00 12.25 -25.12
C GLN A 864 23.67 13.12 -26.17
#